data_AF-A0A955YYI7-F1
#
_entry.id   AF-A0A955YYI7-F1
#
_cell.length_a   1.000
_cell.length_b   1.000
_cell.length_c   1.000
_cell.angle_alpha   90.00
_cell.angle_beta   90.00
_cell.angle_gamma   90.00
#
_symmetry.space_group_name_H-M   'P 1'
#
loop_
_entity.id
_entity.type
_entity.pdbx_description
1 polymer ?
#
loop_
_entity_poly.entity_id
_entity_poly.type
_entity_poly.pdbx_seq_one_letter_code
_entity_poly.pdbx_strand_id
1 'polypeptide(L)'
;IAYHLSTQFPEDLIPDAQHFTAEWNRAFSETVSSLREQECLTDGGDAAACGELRSDDLSVFVLCHNPVTEEDHEACGAPGTSAQIGDLRHSLIGWVNDPHVSSPLGYGPSAADPETGEIIMANAFVYGAAMETLTTFARDIIALLNGALDENAVINGENVEDWVKHMKAPGASSTGKAGDDHHIHLDGSDVERINRAMNFDWARGRGLGARGQITPPQNLGDLVSLVKQSRTALFEGGAFGNGTGSGFAQMQNLRGTDIEDMLVGPEMLLRGGVDPRTAILDEEVLDRASPLRGLDAGALDATRRMRDRIQEQACMVFADFADDGLIGLARAIQDAVANGTGSMTWYGKEYTLVDKNGVVDYEAVRTMLRHPIFDAVTAHEVGHTLGLRHNFSGSYDAWNYLPQYWELRDDGNMGPRYVDATTPEERDGRIREFQYSTVMDYGNNFVVTDAEGIGHYDVAAIKMGYGDLVEVFTEVPPANVTAIGAAGFLQRAGWPVVLKPESLTGGTLAAFRYTDYPSLAGNLEARRDVAYTDLVALDSLSQIGISEPSGTPQGEPAVPYMFCSDERADLSPECFRYDAGADAYESLQSIMDSYYNYYIFNAFGRGRLGFDVNSYAGRVSGRYFAKLQKANQIYTLYRGVFEDIFGDGVDAFVTAEEGMGAWTTGVGASYQLLTQVILTPEPGAYAPRTRPDGTSALVKANQNFGAQAFVDSFVGRPLDTSWDQDLGYFWFDQVKRAGYFFDKVAAIQMLVDPRTNFLGRDTSADVRRYAISFYSSFPDSLTGLLRGVQAEDWKTIGPRTKANTTSDLVYPDPLSFIEQDMVGTPIDPGTSFSIQLYSAVYAMAWIPETFDRSFFQRSRIWVRGGADEVTPDGALTTVEFTDERTGLTYVAISYPEGGEERGPAAQMLLHAQALSDNGALGELDAFIDNLDVMRRLGWSYDLGR
;
A
#
# COMPACT_ATOMS: atom_id res chain seq x y z
N ILE A 1 -33.62 17.51 -6.19
CA ILE A 1 -32.25 18.00 -5.92
C ILE A 1 -31.75 18.66 -7.21
N ALA A 2 -31.29 19.90 -7.16
CA ALA A 2 -30.92 20.67 -8.37
C ALA A 2 -29.52 21.27 -8.20
N TYR A 3 -28.61 21.02 -9.15
CA TYR A 3 -27.26 21.58 -9.17
C TYR A 3 -27.07 22.51 -10.37
N HIS A 4 -26.67 23.75 -10.10
CA HIS A 4 -26.31 24.72 -11.12
C HIS A 4 -24.84 24.58 -11.50
N LEU A 5 -24.54 24.58 -12.80
CA LEU A 5 -23.16 24.76 -13.27
C LEU A 5 -22.62 26.12 -12.80
N SER A 6 -21.30 26.26 -12.63
CA SER A 6 -20.70 27.58 -12.42
C SER A 6 -20.68 28.43 -13.70
N THR A 7 -20.63 29.75 -13.55
CA THR A 7 -20.65 30.71 -14.68
C THR A 7 -19.43 30.68 -15.60
N GLN A 8 -18.39 29.93 -15.22
CA GLN A 8 -17.18 29.67 -16.02
C GLN A 8 -16.98 28.17 -16.27
N PHE A 9 -18.06 27.38 -16.17
CA PHE A 9 -17.98 25.94 -16.37
C PHE A 9 -17.58 25.61 -17.82
N PRO A 10 -16.65 24.67 -18.06
CA PRO A 10 -16.17 24.34 -19.40
C PRO A 10 -17.27 23.68 -20.26
N GLU A 11 -17.59 24.27 -21.41
CA GLU A 11 -18.63 23.75 -22.33
C GLU A 11 -18.37 22.30 -22.77
N ASP A 12 -17.09 21.90 -22.86
CA ASP A 12 -16.70 20.56 -23.29
C ASP A 12 -16.98 19.47 -22.24
N LEU A 13 -17.18 19.84 -20.97
CA LEU A 13 -17.49 18.96 -19.83
C LEU A 13 -19.00 18.91 -19.48
N ILE A 14 -19.85 19.61 -20.23
CA ILE A 14 -21.31 19.58 -19.98
C ILE A 14 -21.91 18.16 -20.21
N PRO A 15 -21.48 17.37 -21.22
CA PRO A 15 -21.96 15.99 -21.38
C PRO A 15 -21.62 15.10 -20.19
N ASP A 16 -20.41 15.25 -19.64
CA ASP A 16 -19.95 14.56 -18.43
C ASP A 16 -20.79 15.00 -17.22
N ALA A 17 -21.07 16.31 -17.08
CA ALA A 17 -21.97 16.80 -16.04
C ALA A 17 -23.40 16.23 -16.16
N GLN A 18 -23.85 15.91 -17.37
CA GLN A 18 -25.13 15.21 -17.61
C GLN A 18 -25.04 13.71 -17.28
N HIS A 19 -23.88 13.08 -17.44
CA HIS A 19 -23.65 11.67 -17.15
C HIS A 19 -23.80 11.36 -15.65
N PHE A 20 -22.91 11.86 -14.78
CA PHE A 20 -23.03 11.60 -13.34
C PHE A 20 -24.37 12.10 -12.76
N THR A 21 -24.98 13.16 -13.33
CA THR A 21 -26.31 13.63 -12.92
C THR A 21 -27.37 12.57 -13.20
N ALA A 22 -27.34 11.92 -14.36
CA ALA A 22 -28.27 10.86 -14.70
C ALA A 22 -28.07 9.63 -13.81
N GLU A 23 -26.84 9.34 -13.40
CA GLU A 23 -26.52 8.25 -12.47
C GLU A 23 -27.03 8.51 -11.05
N TRP A 24 -26.73 9.66 -10.46
CA TRP A 24 -27.30 10.03 -9.16
C TRP A 24 -28.83 10.11 -9.24
N ASN A 25 -29.39 10.58 -10.37
CA ASN A 25 -30.83 10.52 -10.59
C ASN A 25 -31.34 9.08 -10.57
N ARG A 26 -30.67 8.14 -11.24
CA ARG A 26 -31.00 6.70 -11.25
C ARG A 26 -31.05 6.15 -9.82
N ALA A 27 -30.03 6.38 -9.00
CA ALA A 27 -30.00 5.93 -7.61
C ALA A 27 -31.20 6.46 -6.80
N PHE A 28 -31.55 7.73 -6.96
CA PHE A 28 -32.72 8.32 -6.28
C PHE A 28 -34.06 7.85 -6.87
N SER A 29 -34.20 7.68 -8.19
CA SER A 29 -35.43 7.21 -8.82
C SER A 29 -35.72 5.74 -8.52
N GLU A 30 -34.67 4.90 -8.45
CA GLU A 30 -34.75 3.53 -7.96
C GLU A 30 -35.23 3.51 -6.51
N THR A 31 -34.60 4.31 -5.63
CA THR A 31 -34.98 4.41 -4.20
C THR A 31 -36.45 4.83 -4.03
N VAL A 32 -36.91 5.87 -4.73
CA VAL A 32 -38.31 6.34 -4.68
C VAL A 32 -39.28 5.30 -5.26
N SER A 33 -38.89 4.59 -6.33
CA SER A 33 -39.71 3.51 -6.91
C SER A 33 -39.85 2.32 -5.95
N SER A 34 -38.76 1.89 -5.32
CA SER A 34 -38.76 0.83 -4.31
C SER A 34 -39.55 1.22 -3.07
N LEU A 35 -39.51 2.48 -2.61
CA LEU A 35 -40.36 2.97 -1.53
C LEU A 35 -41.86 2.86 -1.87
N ARG A 36 -42.28 3.23 -3.09
CA ARG A 36 -43.69 3.09 -3.53
C ARG A 36 -44.13 1.63 -3.62
N GLU A 37 -43.25 0.76 -4.09
CA GLU A 37 -43.50 -0.69 -4.14
C GLU A 37 -43.69 -1.26 -2.73
N GLN A 38 -42.80 -0.90 -1.78
CA GLN A 38 -42.90 -1.35 -0.39
C GLN A 38 -44.11 -0.77 0.36
N GLU A 39 -44.49 0.49 0.11
CA GLU A 39 -45.72 1.08 0.64
C GLU A 39 -46.96 0.29 0.17
N CYS A 40 -47.04 -0.01 -1.13
CA CYS A 40 -48.11 -0.83 -1.72
C CYS A 40 -48.16 -2.26 -1.15
N LEU A 41 -47.00 -2.91 -0.97
CA LEU A 41 -46.93 -4.25 -0.36
C LEU A 41 -47.38 -4.22 1.10
N THR A 42 -47.01 -3.17 1.85
CA THR A 42 -47.42 -2.95 3.25
C THR A 42 -48.92 -2.75 3.39
N ASP A 43 -49.53 -2.01 2.46
CA ASP A 43 -50.98 -1.79 2.38
C ASP A 43 -51.78 -3.01 1.86
N GLY A 44 -51.09 -4.12 1.56
CA GLY A 44 -51.70 -5.40 1.18
C GLY A 44 -51.98 -5.55 -0.32
N GLY A 45 -51.30 -4.78 -1.17
CA GLY A 45 -51.24 -5.04 -2.61
C GLY A 45 -50.51 -6.35 -2.94
N ASP A 46 -50.76 -6.90 -4.13
CA ASP A 46 -49.99 -8.04 -4.63
C ASP A 46 -48.72 -7.58 -5.36
N ALA A 47 -47.69 -8.43 -5.36
CA ALA A 47 -46.37 -8.07 -5.88
C ALA A 47 -46.36 -7.69 -7.37
N ALA A 48 -47.29 -8.20 -8.19
CA ALA A 48 -47.36 -7.81 -9.59
C ALA A 48 -47.93 -6.39 -9.73
N ALA A 49 -49.01 -6.09 -9.01
CA ALA A 49 -49.61 -4.75 -8.99
C ALA A 49 -48.70 -3.69 -8.33
N CYS A 50 -47.94 -4.05 -7.30
CA CYS A 50 -46.99 -3.12 -6.66
C CYS A 50 -45.74 -2.88 -7.52
N GLY A 51 -45.26 -3.89 -8.25
CA GLY A 51 -44.18 -3.73 -9.22
C GLY A 51 -44.53 -2.76 -10.38
N GLU A 52 -45.80 -2.68 -10.78
CA GLU A 52 -46.30 -1.69 -11.76
C GLU A 52 -46.24 -0.23 -11.26
N LEU A 53 -45.95 0.02 -9.97
CA LEU A 53 -45.79 1.39 -9.41
C LEU A 53 -44.37 1.94 -9.52
N ARG A 54 -43.40 1.10 -9.90
CA ARG A 54 -42.03 1.54 -10.21
C ARG A 54 -42.05 2.43 -11.46
N SER A 55 -41.26 3.50 -11.45
CA SER A 55 -41.29 4.56 -12.46
C SER A 55 -39.88 5.09 -12.66
N ASP A 56 -39.26 4.65 -13.75
CA ASP A 56 -37.86 4.93 -14.08
C ASP A 56 -37.67 6.33 -14.70
N ASP A 57 -38.76 7.06 -14.95
CA ASP A 57 -38.80 8.40 -15.56
C ASP A 57 -38.80 9.56 -14.53
N LEU A 58 -38.62 9.27 -13.25
CA LEU A 58 -38.57 10.29 -12.19
C LEU A 58 -37.28 11.12 -12.25
N SER A 59 -37.43 12.44 -12.39
CA SER A 59 -36.34 13.41 -12.27
C SER A 59 -36.21 13.92 -10.83
N VAL A 60 -35.55 13.14 -9.97
CA VAL A 60 -35.28 13.49 -8.55
C VAL A 60 -34.01 14.32 -8.40
N PHE A 61 -33.00 14.07 -9.24
CA PHE A 61 -31.72 14.80 -9.28
C PHE A 61 -31.54 15.41 -10.68
N VAL A 62 -31.29 16.72 -10.76
CA VAL A 62 -31.25 17.46 -12.03
C VAL A 62 -30.09 18.43 -12.13
N LEU A 63 -29.51 18.52 -13.33
CA LEU A 63 -28.51 19.51 -13.72
C LEU A 63 -29.21 20.77 -14.24
N CYS A 64 -28.63 21.92 -13.94
CA CYS A 64 -29.13 23.23 -14.34
C CYS A 64 -28.03 24.06 -15.01
N HIS A 65 -28.31 24.64 -16.17
CA HIS A 65 -27.42 25.62 -16.79
C HIS A 65 -27.31 26.90 -15.94
N ASN A 66 -26.27 27.70 -16.18
CA ASN A 66 -26.06 28.96 -15.49
C ASN A 66 -25.55 30.05 -16.46
N PRO A 67 -26.40 31.02 -16.86
CA PRO A 67 -27.79 31.20 -16.41
C PRO A 67 -28.74 30.10 -16.92
N VAL A 68 -29.80 29.86 -16.15
CA VAL A 68 -30.86 28.87 -16.44
C VAL A 68 -31.56 29.19 -17.76
N THR A 69 -31.85 28.16 -18.53
CA THR A 69 -32.46 28.18 -19.87
C THR A 69 -33.95 27.80 -19.83
N GLU A 70 -34.62 27.81 -20.99
CA GLU A 70 -36.00 27.29 -21.11
C GLU A 70 -36.06 25.75 -21.21
N GLU A 71 -34.90 25.08 -21.37
CA GLU A 71 -34.79 23.61 -21.48
C GLU A 71 -34.48 22.93 -20.14
N ASP A 72 -34.09 23.71 -19.12
CA ASP A 72 -33.81 23.23 -17.76
C ASP A 72 -35.09 22.83 -17.00
N HIS A 73 -34.93 21.89 -16.06
CA HIS A 73 -36.01 21.44 -15.18
C HIS A 73 -36.54 22.58 -14.29
N GLU A 74 -37.84 22.58 -13.93
CA GLU A 74 -38.45 23.68 -13.16
C GLU A 74 -37.79 23.93 -11.79
N ALA A 75 -37.17 22.90 -11.20
CA ALA A 75 -36.40 23.00 -9.97
C ALA A 75 -35.15 23.89 -10.08
N CYS A 76 -34.66 24.16 -11.30
CA CYS A 76 -33.55 25.08 -11.56
C CYS A 76 -33.92 26.56 -11.34
N GLY A 77 -35.22 26.88 -11.27
CA GLY A 77 -35.71 28.25 -11.17
C GLY A 77 -36.10 28.86 -12.51
N ALA A 78 -36.37 30.16 -12.54
CA ALA A 78 -36.82 30.84 -13.76
C ALA A 78 -35.67 31.01 -14.78
N PRO A 79 -35.93 30.95 -16.09
CA PRO A 79 -34.93 31.25 -17.11
C PRO A 79 -34.28 32.62 -16.88
N GLY A 80 -32.94 32.68 -17.01
CA GLY A 80 -32.11 33.82 -16.64
C GLY A 80 -31.66 33.87 -15.17
N THR A 81 -32.11 32.94 -14.31
CA THR A 81 -31.55 32.78 -12.95
C THR A 81 -30.09 32.39 -13.05
N SER A 82 -29.23 32.98 -12.21
CA SER A 82 -27.79 32.67 -12.19
C SER A 82 -27.34 32.48 -10.75
N ALA A 83 -26.80 31.29 -10.46
CA ALA A 83 -26.23 30.95 -9.17
C ALA A 83 -24.77 31.45 -9.07
N GLN A 84 -24.35 31.86 -7.88
CA GLN A 84 -22.98 32.33 -7.61
C GLN A 84 -22.37 31.55 -6.45
N ILE A 85 -21.05 31.35 -6.49
CA ILE A 85 -20.30 30.69 -5.42
C ILE A 85 -20.56 31.41 -4.09
N GLY A 86 -21.09 30.69 -3.10
CA GLY A 86 -21.47 31.22 -1.78
C GLY A 86 -22.95 31.62 -1.64
N ASP A 87 -23.78 31.49 -2.68
CA ASP A 87 -25.22 31.69 -2.59
C ASP A 87 -25.92 30.44 -2.03
N LEU A 88 -26.25 30.47 -0.73
CA LEU A 88 -26.85 29.34 0.02
C LEU A 88 -28.23 28.86 -0.50
N ARG A 89 -28.76 29.44 -1.57
CA ARG A 89 -30.05 29.08 -2.18
C ARG A 89 -29.92 28.07 -3.34
N HIS A 90 -28.70 27.83 -3.80
CA HIS A 90 -28.41 27.07 -5.00
C HIS A 90 -27.22 26.14 -4.74
N SER A 91 -27.38 24.85 -5.02
CA SER A 91 -26.26 23.92 -5.06
C SER A 91 -25.48 24.08 -6.37
N LEU A 92 -24.15 23.91 -6.35
CA LEU A 92 -23.28 24.24 -7.49
C LEU A 92 -22.32 23.11 -7.88
N ILE A 93 -22.12 22.93 -9.18
CA ILE A 93 -20.96 22.23 -9.76
C ILE A 93 -19.97 23.31 -10.23
N GLY A 94 -18.93 23.51 -9.43
CA GLY A 94 -17.98 24.62 -9.57
C GLY A 94 -16.68 24.23 -10.26
N TRP A 95 -16.29 24.97 -11.30
CA TRP A 95 -14.96 24.85 -11.91
C TRP A 95 -14.03 25.92 -11.35
N VAL A 96 -12.92 25.52 -10.71
CA VAL A 96 -11.89 26.41 -10.16
C VAL A 96 -10.66 26.35 -11.05
N ASN A 97 -10.40 27.41 -11.82
CA ASN A 97 -9.35 27.43 -12.84
C ASN A 97 -7.98 27.92 -12.34
N ASP A 98 -7.92 28.56 -11.16
CA ASP A 98 -6.69 29.17 -10.65
C ASP A 98 -5.68 28.11 -10.13
N PRO A 99 -4.39 28.20 -10.50
CA PRO A 99 -3.38 27.27 -10.02
C PRO A 99 -2.92 27.64 -8.59
N HIS A 100 -2.96 26.66 -7.69
CA HIS A 100 -2.48 26.79 -6.31
C HIS A 100 -1.31 25.82 -6.03
N VAL A 101 -0.37 26.22 -5.17
CA VAL A 101 0.82 25.42 -4.78
C VAL A 101 0.45 24.09 -4.11
N SER A 102 -0.72 24.03 -3.47
CA SER A 102 -1.29 22.83 -2.85
C SER A 102 -2.81 22.83 -3.06
N SER A 103 -3.23 22.70 -4.32
CA SER A 103 -4.64 22.50 -4.66
C SER A 103 -5.07 21.07 -4.34
N PRO A 104 -6.26 20.84 -3.77
CA PRO A 104 -6.94 19.56 -3.95
C PRO A 104 -7.32 19.38 -5.44
N LEU A 105 -7.74 18.17 -5.80
CA LEU A 105 -8.32 17.80 -7.08
C LEU A 105 -9.81 18.15 -7.12
N GLY A 106 -10.52 17.79 -6.04
CA GLY A 106 -11.92 18.10 -5.81
C GLY A 106 -12.18 18.50 -4.35
N TYR A 107 -13.33 19.14 -4.11
CA TYR A 107 -13.83 19.47 -2.78
C TYR A 107 -15.36 19.59 -2.79
N GLY A 108 -16.03 18.76 -2.00
CA GLY A 108 -17.49 18.67 -1.91
C GLY A 108 -18.12 19.26 -0.63
N PRO A 109 -18.06 20.58 -0.37
CA PRO A 109 -18.63 21.17 0.85
C PRO A 109 -20.15 21.25 0.82
N SER A 110 -20.77 20.82 1.91
CA SER A 110 -22.18 21.06 2.22
C SER A 110 -22.36 22.07 3.35
N ALA A 111 -23.51 22.76 3.35
CA ALA A 111 -23.99 23.59 4.44
C ALA A 111 -25.22 22.91 5.05
N ALA A 112 -25.00 22.14 6.11
CA ALA A 112 -26.05 21.48 6.88
C ALA A 112 -26.63 22.41 7.96
N ASP A 113 -27.92 22.27 8.23
CA ASP A 113 -28.56 22.84 9.43
C ASP A 113 -27.97 22.17 10.69
N PRO A 114 -27.49 22.94 11.68
CA PRO A 114 -26.83 22.38 12.86
C PRO A 114 -27.80 21.77 13.89
N GLU A 115 -29.11 21.98 13.76
CA GLU A 115 -30.15 21.39 14.62
C GLU A 115 -30.78 20.14 13.99
N THR A 116 -30.99 20.11 12.67
CA THR A 116 -31.66 18.99 11.97
C THR A 116 -30.71 18.06 11.22
N GLY A 117 -29.52 18.53 10.82
CA GLY A 117 -28.62 17.82 9.92
C GLY A 117 -29.01 17.92 8.42
N GLU A 118 -30.09 18.63 8.09
CA GLU A 118 -30.55 18.81 6.71
C GLU A 118 -29.53 19.59 5.87
N ILE A 119 -29.10 19.04 4.73
CA ILE A 119 -28.22 19.75 3.79
C ILE A 119 -29.04 20.78 3.02
N ILE A 120 -28.86 22.06 3.36
CA ILE A 120 -29.58 23.19 2.75
C ILE A 120 -28.95 23.59 1.41
N MET A 121 -27.62 23.48 1.31
CA MET A 121 -26.85 23.79 0.11
C MET A 121 -25.64 22.85 0.01
N ALA A 122 -25.29 22.50 -1.23
CA ALA A 122 -24.19 21.62 -1.58
C ALA A 122 -23.34 22.20 -2.71
N ASN A 123 -22.02 22.06 -2.68
CA ASN A 123 -21.19 22.31 -3.87
C ASN A 123 -20.28 21.11 -4.13
N ALA A 124 -20.02 20.82 -5.40
CA ALA A 124 -18.91 20.01 -5.87
C ALA A 124 -17.94 20.93 -6.63
N PHE A 125 -16.78 21.24 -6.04
CA PHE A 125 -15.74 22.05 -6.67
C PHE A 125 -14.65 21.17 -7.29
N VAL A 126 -14.39 21.34 -8.58
CA VAL A 126 -13.32 20.65 -9.31
C VAL A 126 -12.22 21.65 -9.69
N TYR A 127 -10.97 21.30 -9.42
CA TYR A 127 -9.81 22.19 -9.59
C TYR A 127 -9.09 21.89 -10.90
N GLY A 128 -9.33 22.74 -11.91
CA GLY A 128 -8.86 22.55 -13.28
C GLY A 128 -7.34 22.42 -13.39
N ALA A 129 -6.58 23.23 -12.67
CA ALA A 129 -5.11 23.17 -12.71
C ALA A 129 -4.55 21.82 -12.19
N ALA A 130 -5.25 21.17 -11.25
CA ALA A 130 -4.88 19.85 -10.75
C ALA A 130 -5.22 18.76 -11.78
N MET A 131 -6.42 18.81 -12.37
CA MET A 131 -6.82 17.95 -13.49
C MET A 131 -5.89 18.05 -14.71
N GLU A 132 -5.50 19.26 -15.11
CA GLU A 132 -4.55 19.48 -16.21
C GLU A 132 -3.18 18.85 -15.92
N THR A 133 -2.78 18.81 -14.65
CA THR A 133 -1.56 18.12 -14.22
C THR A 133 -1.70 16.60 -14.34
N LEU A 134 -2.82 16.03 -13.91
CA LEU A 134 -3.09 14.58 -14.00
C LEU A 134 -3.23 14.10 -15.44
N THR A 135 -4.03 14.76 -16.27
CA THR A 135 -4.17 14.42 -17.70
C THR A 135 -2.84 14.51 -18.45
N THR A 136 -1.99 15.47 -18.10
CA THR A 136 -0.61 15.59 -18.61
C THR A 136 0.25 14.40 -18.21
N PHE A 137 0.22 13.96 -16.94
CA PHE A 137 0.96 12.78 -16.49
C PHE A 137 0.44 11.48 -17.12
N ALA A 138 -0.88 11.30 -17.20
CA ALA A 138 -1.49 10.14 -17.82
C ALA A 138 -1.17 10.06 -19.31
N ARG A 139 -1.23 11.18 -20.04
CA ARG A 139 -0.74 11.29 -21.42
C ARG A 139 0.73 10.89 -21.52
N ASP A 140 1.60 11.40 -20.64
CA ASP A 140 3.03 11.07 -20.67
C ASP A 140 3.27 9.57 -20.50
N ILE A 141 2.59 8.92 -19.54
CA ILE A 141 2.67 7.47 -19.34
C ILE A 141 2.20 6.72 -20.61
N ILE A 142 1.02 7.05 -21.15
CA ILE A 142 0.48 6.40 -22.35
C ILE A 142 1.41 6.62 -23.56
N ALA A 143 1.98 7.82 -23.72
CA ALA A 143 2.91 8.12 -24.81
C ALA A 143 4.26 7.39 -24.67
N LEU A 144 4.73 7.18 -23.44
CA LEU A 144 5.94 6.44 -23.12
C LEU A 144 5.74 4.91 -23.32
N LEU A 145 4.62 4.36 -22.83
CA LEU A 145 4.19 2.98 -23.06
C LEU A 145 4.04 2.68 -24.57
N ASN A 146 3.35 3.55 -25.30
CA ASN A 146 3.18 3.45 -26.75
C ASN A 146 4.47 3.74 -27.54
N GLY A 147 5.48 4.31 -26.89
CA GLY A 147 6.79 4.58 -27.49
C GLY A 147 6.87 5.79 -28.41
N ALA A 148 5.93 6.73 -28.28
CA ALA A 148 5.91 7.97 -29.05
C ALA A 148 6.69 9.12 -28.40
N LEU A 149 6.95 9.03 -27.09
CA LEU A 149 7.64 10.06 -26.32
C LEU A 149 9.04 9.58 -25.92
N ASP A 150 10.05 10.41 -26.20
CA ASP A 150 11.47 10.14 -25.94
C ASP A 150 11.84 10.33 -24.47
N GLU A 151 12.83 9.58 -24.03
CA GLU A 151 13.18 9.37 -22.64
C GLU A 151 13.93 10.57 -22.04
N ASN A 152 14.71 11.24 -22.89
CA ASN A 152 15.36 12.50 -22.55
C ASN A 152 14.32 13.63 -22.38
N ALA A 153 13.15 13.53 -23.02
CA ALA A 153 12.07 14.50 -22.87
C ALA A 153 11.32 14.39 -21.53
N VAL A 154 11.34 13.23 -20.85
CA VAL A 154 10.72 13.06 -19.52
C VAL A 154 11.64 13.47 -18.38
N ILE A 155 12.94 13.15 -18.46
CA ILE A 155 13.83 13.19 -17.28
C ILE A 155 15.07 14.09 -17.41
N ASN A 156 15.77 14.09 -18.56
CA ASN A 156 17.16 14.59 -18.65
C ASN A 156 18.05 14.09 -17.49
N GLY A 157 17.94 12.80 -17.19
CA GLY A 157 18.60 12.08 -16.09
C GLY A 157 18.90 10.64 -16.48
N GLU A 158 19.77 10.52 -17.48
CA GLU A 158 20.55 9.37 -17.96
C GLU A 158 19.89 8.07 -18.43
N ASN A 159 18.68 7.68 -18.04
CA ASN A 159 18.00 6.55 -18.70
C ASN A 159 16.49 6.58 -18.46
N VAL A 160 15.69 6.61 -19.53
CA VAL A 160 14.36 5.96 -19.61
C VAL A 160 14.32 4.98 -20.78
N GLU A 161 15.30 5.01 -21.69
CA GLU A 161 15.35 4.15 -22.89
C GLU A 161 15.33 2.68 -22.51
N ASP A 162 16.00 2.32 -21.41
CA ASP A 162 16.03 0.95 -20.94
C ASP A 162 14.74 0.55 -20.20
N TRP A 163 13.97 1.48 -19.59
CA TRP A 163 12.57 1.22 -19.15
C TRP A 163 11.65 1.02 -20.34
N VAL A 164 11.71 1.90 -21.34
CA VAL A 164 10.88 1.83 -22.54
C VAL A 164 11.18 0.55 -23.32
N LYS A 165 12.45 0.15 -23.43
CA LYS A 165 12.85 -1.15 -24.01
C LYS A 165 12.41 -2.31 -23.15
N HIS A 166 12.52 -2.25 -21.82
CA HIS A 166 12.09 -3.32 -20.92
C HIS A 166 10.57 -3.54 -20.99
N MET A 167 9.79 -2.46 -20.98
CA MET A 167 8.34 -2.45 -21.21
C MET A 167 7.94 -2.80 -22.65
N LYS A 168 8.91 -3.00 -23.57
CA LYS A 168 8.76 -3.40 -25.00
C LYS A 168 9.47 -4.71 -25.39
N ALA A 169 10.15 -5.39 -24.47
CA ALA A 169 10.92 -6.62 -24.74
C ALA A 169 10.01 -7.87 -24.93
N PRO A 170 10.18 -8.69 -25.98
CA PRO A 170 9.21 -9.74 -26.35
C PRO A 170 8.82 -10.74 -25.24
N GLY A 171 7.51 -10.84 -24.95
CA GLY A 171 6.94 -11.82 -24.00
C GLY A 171 5.56 -11.48 -23.40
N ALA A 172 5.08 -10.23 -23.54
CA ALA A 172 3.68 -9.84 -23.33
C ALA A 172 2.93 -9.87 -24.65
N SER A 173 1.62 -9.72 -24.52
CA SER A 173 0.65 -9.63 -25.62
C SER A 173 0.76 -8.31 -26.43
N SER A 174 1.92 -7.67 -26.38
CA SER A 174 2.56 -6.96 -27.49
C SER A 174 4.09 -6.82 -27.23
N THR A 175 4.54 -6.89 -25.97
CA THR A 175 5.75 -6.16 -25.49
C THR A 175 6.52 -6.59 -24.21
N GLY A 176 6.12 -7.55 -23.39
CA GLY A 176 6.54 -7.61 -21.95
C GLY A 176 6.77 -9.01 -21.33
N LYS A 177 6.27 -9.43 -20.16
CA LYS A 177 5.06 -9.19 -19.31
C LYS A 177 3.80 -10.07 -19.59
N ALA A 178 3.65 -11.23 -18.91
CA ALA A 178 2.32 -11.84 -18.70
C ALA A 178 1.40 -10.86 -17.93
N GLY A 179 0.09 -11.12 -17.81
CA GLY A 179 -0.83 -10.10 -17.28
C GLY A 179 -0.57 -9.67 -15.83
N ASP A 180 0.01 -10.56 -15.00
CA ASP A 180 0.54 -10.23 -13.66
C ASP A 180 2.08 -10.31 -13.61
N ASP A 181 2.75 -9.50 -14.43
CA ASP A 181 4.19 -9.26 -14.28
C ASP A 181 4.47 -8.19 -13.21
N HIS A 182 4.14 -8.54 -11.98
CA HIS A 182 4.50 -7.82 -10.76
C HIS A 182 6.02 -7.64 -10.67
N HIS A 183 6.49 -6.57 -10.03
CA HIS A 183 7.93 -6.42 -9.77
C HIS A 183 8.46 -7.50 -8.81
N ILE A 184 7.62 -7.94 -7.86
CA ILE A 184 7.94 -9.04 -6.96
C ILE A 184 7.19 -10.30 -7.42
N HIS A 185 7.88 -11.11 -8.21
CA HIS A 185 7.41 -12.42 -8.68
C HIS A 185 7.36 -13.45 -7.55
N LEU A 186 6.27 -13.45 -6.78
CA LEU A 186 5.90 -14.54 -5.87
C LEU A 186 4.46 -14.97 -6.15
N ASP A 187 4.24 -16.29 -6.24
CA ASP A 187 2.96 -16.90 -6.57
C ASP A 187 2.60 -18.06 -5.61
N GLY A 188 1.56 -18.81 -5.94
CA GLY A 188 1.06 -19.94 -5.14
C GLY A 188 2.04 -21.10 -4.96
N SER A 189 3.09 -21.18 -5.77
CA SER A 189 4.18 -22.14 -5.58
C SER A 189 5.15 -21.73 -4.45
N ASP A 190 5.19 -20.44 -4.10
CA ASP A 190 6.10 -19.91 -3.08
C ASP A 190 5.53 -19.92 -1.66
N VAL A 191 4.21 -19.98 -1.46
CA VAL A 191 3.55 -19.80 -0.14
C VAL A 191 4.10 -20.75 0.92
N GLU A 192 4.33 -21.99 0.52
CA GLU A 192 4.92 -23.04 1.36
C GLU A 192 6.37 -22.71 1.78
N ARG A 193 7.16 -22.09 0.90
CA ARG A 193 8.52 -21.61 1.23
C ARG A 193 8.46 -20.42 2.17
N ILE A 194 7.56 -19.47 1.91
CA ILE A 194 7.34 -18.27 2.73
C ILE A 194 6.92 -18.69 4.15
N ASN A 195 5.96 -19.62 4.28
CA ASN A 195 5.50 -20.11 5.57
C ASN A 195 6.64 -20.73 6.40
N ARG A 196 7.49 -21.58 5.79
CA ARG A 196 8.63 -22.21 6.47
C ARG A 196 9.73 -21.24 6.92
N ALA A 197 9.77 -20.04 6.35
CA ALA A 197 10.72 -18.99 6.75
C ALA A 197 10.18 -18.10 7.88
N MET A 198 8.88 -18.19 8.18
CA MET A 198 8.26 -17.49 9.29
C MET A 198 8.39 -18.29 10.60
N ASN A 199 8.45 -17.60 11.74
CA ASN A 199 8.49 -18.23 13.06
C ASN A 199 7.37 -17.70 13.97
N PHE A 200 6.43 -18.58 14.32
CA PHE A 200 5.28 -18.29 15.19
C PHE A 200 5.24 -19.13 16.48
N ASP A 201 6.31 -19.86 16.80
CA ASP A 201 6.39 -20.72 18.01
C ASP A 201 6.16 -19.95 19.31
N TRP A 202 6.53 -18.67 19.32
CA TRP A 202 6.31 -17.75 20.44
C TRP A 202 4.82 -17.58 20.79
N ALA A 203 3.90 -17.73 19.85
CA ALA A 203 2.46 -17.61 20.10
C ALA A 203 1.95 -18.79 20.92
N ARG A 204 2.25 -20.02 20.46
CA ARG A 204 1.90 -21.29 21.12
C ARG A 204 2.40 -21.35 22.57
N GLY A 205 3.58 -20.79 22.83
CA GLY A 205 4.20 -20.75 24.16
C GLY A 205 3.70 -19.68 25.14
N ARG A 206 2.81 -18.76 24.73
CA ARG A 206 2.47 -17.55 25.52
C ARG A 206 0.97 -17.28 25.71
N GLY A 207 0.11 -17.83 24.86
CA GLY A 207 -1.34 -17.59 24.90
C GLY A 207 -2.14 -18.56 25.78
N LEU A 208 -3.40 -18.82 25.39
CA LEU A 208 -4.31 -19.78 26.03
C LEU A 208 -3.82 -21.23 25.95
N GLY A 209 -3.11 -21.60 24.88
CA GLY A 209 -2.52 -22.92 24.68
C GLY A 209 -1.55 -23.28 25.80
N ALA A 210 -0.58 -22.40 26.07
CA ALA A 210 0.37 -22.53 27.18
C ALA A 210 -0.29 -22.60 28.56
N ARG A 211 -1.50 -22.02 28.71
CA ARG A 211 -2.30 -22.06 29.95
C ARG A 211 -3.15 -23.32 30.09
N GLY A 212 -3.21 -24.17 29.06
CA GLY A 212 -4.09 -25.35 29.01
C GLY A 212 -5.58 -24.98 28.93
N GLN A 213 -5.90 -23.82 28.34
CA GLN A 213 -7.24 -23.21 28.36
C GLN A 213 -7.97 -23.26 27.01
N ILE A 214 -7.41 -23.91 25.99
CA ILE A 214 -8.08 -24.09 24.69
C ILE A 214 -9.26 -25.04 24.84
N THR A 215 -10.45 -24.58 24.45
CA THR A 215 -11.57 -25.42 24.01
C THR A 215 -11.88 -24.99 22.58
N PRO A 216 -11.92 -25.91 21.58
CA PRO A 216 -12.24 -25.54 20.21
C PRO A 216 -13.60 -24.84 20.13
N PRO A 217 -13.74 -23.75 19.36
CA PRO A 217 -15.03 -23.07 19.20
C PRO A 217 -16.07 -24.05 18.63
N GLN A 218 -17.32 -23.94 19.09
CA GLN A 218 -18.43 -24.78 18.59
C GLN A 218 -19.36 -24.00 17.65
N ASN A 219 -19.19 -22.68 17.58
CA ASN A 219 -19.98 -21.73 16.79
C ASN A 219 -19.20 -20.40 16.63
N LEU A 220 -19.72 -19.44 15.85
CA LEU A 220 -18.99 -18.20 15.58
C LEU A 220 -18.91 -17.27 16.82
N GLY A 221 -19.94 -17.25 17.67
CA GLY A 221 -19.96 -16.47 18.91
C GLY A 221 -18.90 -16.92 19.92
N ASP A 222 -18.68 -18.23 20.02
CA ASP A 222 -17.59 -18.82 20.81
C ASP A 222 -16.24 -18.34 20.27
N LEU A 223 -16.03 -18.42 18.95
CA LEU A 223 -14.77 -18.02 18.33
C LEU A 223 -14.48 -16.52 18.52
N VAL A 224 -15.45 -15.63 18.32
CA VAL A 224 -15.30 -14.18 18.58
C VAL A 224 -14.91 -13.92 20.05
N SER A 225 -15.45 -14.71 20.97
CA SER A 225 -15.10 -14.64 22.39
C SER A 225 -13.69 -15.18 22.68
N LEU A 226 -13.28 -16.24 21.98
CA LEU A 226 -11.98 -16.89 22.13
C LEU A 226 -10.84 -16.06 21.53
N VAL A 227 -11.04 -15.40 20.38
CA VAL A 227 -10.09 -14.42 19.80
C VAL A 227 -9.80 -13.28 20.78
N LYS A 228 -10.82 -12.74 21.45
CA LYS A 228 -10.64 -11.69 22.47
C LYS A 228 -9.82 -12.18 23.69
N GLN A 229 -10.05 -13.43 24.11
CA GLN A 229 -9.31 -14.06 25.19
C GLN A 229 -7.85 -14.35 24.79
N SER A 230 -7.63 -14.92 23.61
CA SER A 230 -6.29 -15.22 23.05
C SER A 230 -5.44 -13.96 22.91
N ARG A 231 -5.97 -12.89 22.28
CA ARG A 231 -5.29 -11.59 22.18
C ARG A 231 -4.89 -11.04 23.56
N THR A 232 -5.71 -11.25 24.58
CA THR A 232 -5.41 -10.82 25.96
C THR A 232 -4.34 -11.71 26.60
N ALA A 233 -4.45 -13.03 26.44
CA ALA A 233 -3.51 -13.99 27.00
C ALA A 233 -2.10 -13.86 26.40
N LEU A 234 -2.01 -13.70 25.08
CA LEU A 234 -0.77 -13.45 24.34
C LEU A 234 -0.10 -12.14 24.79
N PHE A 235 -0.88 -11.06 24.94
CA PHE A 235 -0.38 -9.79 25.46
C PHE A 235 0.17 -9.94 26.89
N GLU A 236 -0.58 -10.54 27.80
CA GLU A 236 -0.12 -10.84 29.17
C GLU A 236 1.10 -11.77 29.22
N GLY A 237 1.25 -12.67 28.24
CA GLY A 237 2.42 -13.54 28.06
C GLY A 237 3.64 -12.85 27.44
N GLY A 238 3.56 -11.54 27.17
CA GLY A 238 4.63 -10.76 26.55
C GLY A 238 4.91 -11.13 25.09
N ALA A 239 3.94 -11.72 24.39
CA ALA A 239 4.06 -12.12 22.99
C ALA A 239 4.15 -10.91 22.03
N PHE A 240 3.60 -9.77 22.46
CA PHE A 240 3.59 -8.52 21.70
C PHE A 240 4.38 -7.42 22.43
N GLY A 241 5.52 -7.79 23.02
CA GLY A 241 6.33 -6.90 23.85
C GLY A 241 5.80 -6.71 25.28
N ASN A 242 6.40 -5.76 26.01
CA ASN A 242 6.16 -5.53 27.44
C ASN A 242 5.33 -4.26 27.76
N GLY A 243 4.90 -3.52 26.73
CA GLY A 243 4.13 -2.27 26.88
C GLY A 243 4.93 -1.03 27.33
N THR A 244 6.27 -1.08 27.47
CA THR A 244 7.03 0.04 28.04
C THR A 244 7.50 1.08 27.03
N GLY A 245 7.69 0.73 25.75
CA GLY A 245 8.20 1.67 24.73
C GLY A 245 9.67 2.07 24.97
N SER A 246 10.46 1.18 25.57
CA SER A 246 11.84 1.42 26.01
C SER A 246 12.79 1.74 24.86
N GLY A 247 12.62 1.12 23.69
CA GLY A 247 13.42 1.34 22.48
C GLY A 247 13.38 2.79 21.98
N PHE A 248 12.22 3.44 22.03
CA PHE A 248 12.10 4.86 21.69
C PHE A 248 12.76 5.76 22.74
N ALA A 249 12.75 5.37 24.01
CA ALA A 249 13.50 6.04 25.06
C ALA A 249 15.03 5.80 24.94
N GLN A 250 15.46 4.59 24.55
CA GLN A 250 16.85 4.24 24.28
C GLN A 250 17.43 5.08 23.12
N MET A 251 16.65 5.31 22.05
CA MET A 251 17.02 6.22 20.97
C MET A 251 17.26 7.66 21.45
N GLN A 252 16.54 8.14 22.48
CA GLN A 252 16.79 9.46 23.06
C GLN A 252 18.13 9.54 23.83
N ASN A 253 18.70 8.42 24.29
CA ASN A 253 20.02 8.40 24.93
C ASN A 253 21.16 8.74 23.96
N LEU A 254 20.92 8.68 22.64
CA LEU A 254 21.92 9.05 21.62
C LEU A 254 21.96 10.55 21.33
N ARG A 255 20.99 11.35 21.82
CA ARG A 255 20.97 12.80 21.57
C ARG A 255 22.13 13.50 22.27
N GLY A 256 22.81 14.39 21.53
CA GLY A 256 24.03 15.06 21.98
C GLY A 256 25.25 14.13 22.08
N THR A 257 25.21 12.94 21.46
CA THR A 257 26.37 12.05 21.31
C THR A 257 26.93 12.14 19.89
N ASP A 258 28.16 11.66 19.68
CA ASP A 258 28.76 11.60 18.36
C ASP A 258 28.01 10.67 17.39
N ILE A 259 27.21 9.73 17.90
CA ILE A 259 26.31 8.91 17.10
C ILE A 259 25.14 9.74 16.54
N GLU A 260 24.65 10.77 17.24
CA GLU A 260 23.67 11.70 16.66
C GLU A 260 24.30 12.48 15.48
N ASP A 261 25.51 12.99 15.67
CA ASP A 261 26.23 13.72 14.61
C ASP A 261 26.48 12.84 13.38
N MET A 262 26.87 11.56 13.57
CA MET A 262 27.08 10.59 12.48
C MET A 262 25.79 10.25 11.70
N LEU A 263 24.62 10.32 12.35
CA LEU A 263 23.32 10.13 11.67
C LEU A 263 22.97 11.34 10.79
N VAL A 264 23.46 12.55 11.10
CA VAL A 264 23.16 13.78 10.34
C VAL A 264 24.15 13.97 9.19
N GLY A 265 24.12 13.05 8.23
CA GLY A 265 24.84 13.17 6.96
C GLY A 265 24.22 14.22 6.01
N PRO A 266 24.87 14.50 4.86
CA PRO A 266 24.42 15.49 3.88
C PRO A 266 22.96 15.31 3.42
N GLU A 267 22.51 14.08 3.20
CA GLU A 267 21.13 13.76 2.83
C GLU A 267 20.11 14.13 3.93
N MET A 268 20.48 14.03 5.21
CA MET A 268 19.62 14.44 6.32
C MET A 268 19.59 15.96 6.50
N LEU A 269 20.71 16.64 6.26
CA LEU A 269 20.75 18.11 6.20
C LEU A 269 19.81 18.64 5.11
N LEU A 270 19.86 18.08 3.89
CA LEU A 270 18.93 18.41 2.80
C LEU A 270 17.47 18.21 3.22
N ARG A 271 17.17 17.08 3.86
CA ARG A 271 15.81 16.74 4.30
C ARG A 271 15.31 17.67 5.41
N GLY A 272 16.21 18.23 6.22
CA GLY A 272 15.93 19.33 7.16
C GLY A 272 15.84 20.72 6.51
N GLY A 273 16.09 20.86 5.20
CA GLY A 273 16.17 22.14 4.50
C GLY A 273 17.43 22.95 4.85
N VAL A 274 18.54 22.27 5.11
CA VAL A 274 19.85 22.84 5.49
C VAL A 274 20.87 22.55 4.38
N ASP A 275 21.83 23.46 4.16
CA ASP A 275 22.89 23.27 3.16
C ASP A 275 23.67 21.97 3.46
N PRO A 276 23.79 21.03 2.50
CA PRO A 276 24.46 19.74 2.70
C PRO A 276 25.95 19.86 3.05
N ARG A 277 26.55 21.05 2.88
CA ARG A 277 27.95 21.35 3.18
C ARG A 277 28.15 21.91 4.60
N THR A 278 27.09 21.94 5.42
CA THR A 278 27.13 22.44 6.80
C THR A 278 27.97 21.51 7.67
N ALA A 279 29.17 21.96 8.02
CA ALA A 279 30.16 21.19 8.79
C ALA A 279 30.04 21.35 10.31
N ILE A 280 29.13 22.21 10.81
CA ILE A 280 28.89 22.44 12.24
C ILE A 280 27.43 22.08 12.51
N LEU A 281 27.23 21.02 13.29
CA LEU A 281 25.91 20.58 13.74
C LEU A 281 25.65 21.21 15.11
N ASP A 282 25.13 22.44 15.12
CA ASP A 282 24.63 23.04 16.36
C ASP A 282 23.21 22.55 16.70
N GLU A 283 22.68 22.92 17.86
CA GLU A 283 21.36 22.49 18.31
C GLU A 283 20.22 22.88 17.34
N GLU A 284 20.33 23.98 16.59
CA GLU A 284 19.32 24.39 15.61
C GLU A 284 19.37 23.49 14.36
N VAL A 285 20.58 23.17 13.89
CA VAL A 285 20.78 22.21 12.79
C VAL A 285 20.31 20.81 13.20
N LEU A 286 20.67 20.35 14.41
CA LEU A 286 20.26 19.03 14.91
C LEU A 286 18.75 18.94 15.11
N ASP A 287 18.08 19.94 15.70
CA ASP A 287 16.62 19.96 15.83
C ASP A 287 15.89 19.91 14.47
N ARG A 288 16.53 20.40 13.40
CA ARG A 288 15.98 20.39 12.04
C ARG A 288 16.34 19.16 11.21
N ALA A 289 17.48 18.52 11.46
CA ALA A 289 18.06 17.49 10.58
C ALA A 289 18.19 16.09 11.23
N SER A 290 18.16 16.00 12.57
CA SER A 290 18.37 14.73 13.28
C SER A 290 17.16 13.79 13.20
N PRO A 291 17.35 12.51 12.81
CA PRO A 291 16.28 11.51 12.88
C PRO A 291 15.86 11.22 14.33
N LEU A 292 16.69 11.57 15.33
CA LEU A 292 16.37 11.41 16.76
C LEU A 292 15.43 12.52 17.29
N ARG A 293 15.20 13.57 16.50
CA ARG A 293 14.51 14.82 16.89
C ARG A 293 13.26 15.13 16.07
N GLY A 294 12.76 14.17 15.29
CA GLY A 294 11.48 14.29 14.58
C GLY A 294 11.56 14.15 13.05
N LEU A 295 12.71 13.74 12.51
CA LEU A 295 12.86 13.37 11.08
C LEU A 295 12.82 11.85 10.82
N ASP A 296 12.36 11.02 11.76
CA ASP A 296 12.05 9.61 11.48
C ASP A 296 10.73 9.44 10.72
N ALA A 297 10.52 8.25 10.12
CA ALA A 297 9.28 7.91 9.43
C ALA A 297 8.03 8.03 10.33
N GLY A 298 8.13 7.73 11.63
CA GLY A 298 7.01 7.78 12.57
C GLY A 298 6.58 9.21 12.91
N ALA A 299 7.52 10.17 12.98
CA ALA A 299 7.20 11.58 13.12
C ALA A 299 6.52 12.16 11.85
N LEU A 300 6.94 11.71 10.66
CA LEU A 300 6.24 12.03 9.41
C LEU A 300 4.84 11.42 9.37
N ASP A 301 4.66 10.16 9.76
CA ASP A 301 3.37 9.49 9.86
C ASP A 301 2.45 10.16 10.90
N ALA A 302 2.97 10.61 12.05
CA ALA A 302 2.22 11.42 13.01
C ALA A 302 1.77 12.77 12.43
N THR A 303 2.62 13.41 11.62
CA THR A 303 2.29 14.66 10.92
C THR A 303 1.27 14.42 9.81
N ARG A 304 1.37 13.30 9.07
CA ARG A 304 0.40 12.87 8.07
C ARG A 304 -0.96 12.63 8.72
N ARG A 305 -1.06 11.86 9.81
CA ARG A 305 -2.29 11.67 10.60
C ARG A 305 -2.92 12.96 11.15
N MET A 306 -2.14 14.04 11.30
CA MET A 306 -2.70 15.35 11.65
C MET A 306 -3.33 16.03 10.42
N ARG A 307 -2.74 15.87 9.23
CA ARG A 307 -3.33 16.31 7.96
C ARG A 307 -4.55 15.46 7.59
N ASP A 308 -4.48 14.13 7.70
CA ASP A 308 -5.60 13.22 7.45
C ASP A 308 -6.83 13.62 8.30
N ARG A 309 -6.65 13.94 9.59
CA ARG A 309 -7.75 14.42 10.47
C ARG A 309 -8.27 15.83 10.14
N ILE A 310 -7.51 16.65 9.43
CA ILE A 310 -8.01 17.93 8.90
C ILE A 310 -8.76 17.68 7.57
N GLN A 311 -8.29 16.74 6.76
CA GLN A 311 -8.92 16.30 5.51
C GLN A 311 -10.27 15.61 5.77
N GLU A 312 -10.36 14.77 6.80
CA GLU A 312 -11.59 14.14 7.31
C GLU A 312 -12.72 15.16 7.55
N GLN A 313 -12.39 16.32 8.12
CA GLN A 313 -13.35 17.40 8.40
C GLN A 313 -13.63 18.30 7.19
N ALA A 314 -12.94 18.08 6.07
CA ALA A 314 -12.88 19.01 4.95
C ALA A 314 -13.05 18.34 3.58
N CYS A 315 -13.38 17.05 3.48
CA CYS A 315 -13.76 16.35 2.24
C CYS A 315 -12.87 16.72 1.02
N MET A 316 -11.54 16.68 1.19
CA MET A 316 -10.58 17.11 0.17
C MET A 316 -9.91 15.92 -0.51
N VAL A 317 -10.23 15.69 -1.79
CA VAL A 317 -9.49 14.74 -2.65
C VAL A 317 -8.21 15.39 -3.17
N PHE A 318 -7.08 14.69 -3.17
CA PHE A 318 -5.80 15.20 -3.68
C PHE A 318 -5.41 14.57 -5.02
N ALA A 319 -4.73 15.34 -5.87
CA ALA A 319 -4.23 14.88 -7.17
C ALA A 319 -2.98 13.99 -7.06
N ASP A 320 -3.07 12.91 -6.27
CA ASP A 320 -1.98 11.97 -5.99
C ASP A 320 -2.07 10.71 -6.86
N PHE A 321 -1.30 10.67 -7.93
CA PHE A 321 -1.36 9.66 -9.00
C PHE A 321 -0.59 8.36 -8.68
N ALA A 322 -1.19 7.21 -8.99
CA ALA A 322 -0.60 5.88 -9.12
C ALA A 322 -1.23 5.18 -10.35
N ASP A 323 -0.63 4.10 -10.85
CA ASP A 323 -1.11 3.35 -12.01
C ASP A 323 -0.32 2.06 -12.29
N ASP A 324 -1.07 0.99 -12.51
CA ASP A 324 -0.66 -0.20 -13.27
C ASP A 324 -1.69 -0.59 -14.35
N GLY A 325 -2.80 0.16 -14.46
CA GLY A 325 -3.98 -0.09 -15.31
C GLY A 325 -3.98 0.62 -16.67
N LEU A 326 -3.21 1.69 -16.90
CA LEU A 326 -3.19 2.38 -18.20
C LEU A 326 -2.64 1.51 -19.35
N ILE A 327 -2.04 0.35 -19.08
CA ILE A 327 -1.58 -0.56 -20.12
C ILE A 327 -2.74 -1.00 -21.03
N GLY A 328 -3.91 -1.31 -20.46
CA GLY A 328 -5.11 -1.65 -21.23
C GLY A 328 -5.60 -0.48 -22.08
N LEU A 329 -5.71 0.71 -21.48
CA LEU A 329 -6.11 1.92 -22.19
C LEU A 329 -5.13 2.34 -23.29
N ALA A 330 -3.82 2.24 -23.04
CA ALA A 330 -2.78 2.58 -24.02
C ALA A 330 -2.86 1.69 -25.26
N ARG A 331 -3.15 0.39 -25.08
CA ARG A 331 -3.43 -0.57 -26.16
C ARG A 331 -4.73 -0.25 -26.88
N ALA A 332 -5.82 0.00 -26.16
CA ALA A 332 -7.10 0.40 -26.75
C ALA A 332 -6.95 1.65 -27.65
N ILE A 333 -6.15 2.63 -27.22
CA ILE A 333 -5.78 3.80 -28.04
C ILE A 333 -4.98 3.41 -29.29
N GLN A 334 -3.96 2.53 -29.16
CA GLN A 334 -3.20 2.05 -30.32
C GLN A 334 -4.09 1.29 -31.32
N ASP A 335 -4.93 0.38 -30.85
CA ASP A 335 -5.81 -0.42 -31.71
C ASP A 335 -6.93 0.42 -32.33
N ALA A 336 -7.51 1.37 -31.60
CA ALA A 336 -8.46 2.33 -32.16
C ALA A 336 -7.87 3.11 -33.34
N VAL A 337 -6.60 3.49 -33.27
CA VAL A 337 -5.88 4.22 -34.33
C VAL A 337 -5.36 3.32 -35.45
N ALA A 338 -4.83 2.13 -35.14
CA ALA A 338 -4.21 1.24 -36.11
C ALA A 338 -5.20 0.34 -36.87
N ASN A 339 -6.25 -0.11 -36.17
CA ASN A 339 -7.19 -1.15 -36.64
C ASN A 339 -8.67 -0.69 -36.58
N GLY A 340 -8.99 0.32 -35.77
CA GLY A 340 -10.35 0.81 -35.53
C GLY A 340 -10.77 2.02 -36.38
N THR A 341 -11.67 2.84 -35.83
CA THR A 341 -12.24 4.06 -36.45
C THR A 341 -11.32 5.27 -36.37
N GLY A 342 -10.21 5.20 -35.64
CA GLY A 342 -9.43 6.35 -35.23
C GLY A 342 -10.05 7.15 -34.08
N SER A 343 -11.04 6.58 -33.39
CA SER A 343 -11.78 7.26 -32.33
C SER A 343 -12.07 6.35 -31.13
N MET A 344 -12.28 6.98 -29.97
CA MET A 344 -12.82 6.36 -28.76
C MET A 344 -13.98 7.23 -28.25
N THR A 345 -14.95 6.61 -27.56
CA THR A 345 -16.13 7.31 -27.03
C THR A 345 -16.15 7.21 -25.52
N TRP A 346 -16.32 8.35 -24.84
CA TRP A 346 -16.59 8.43 -23.40
C TRP A 346 -17.88 9.23 -23.20
N TYR A 347 -18.80 8.72 -22.38
CA TYR A 347 -20.08 9.37 -22.03
C TYR A 347 -20.86 9.90 -23.25
N GLY A 348 -20.89 9.12 -24.34
CA GLY A 348 -21.57 9.48 -25.59
C GLY A 348 -20.84 10.49 -26.49
N LYS A 349 -19.69 11.03 -26.08
CA LYS A 349 -18.86 11.96 -26.87
C LYS A 349 -17.69 11.22 -27.53
N GLU A 350 -17.61 11.33 -28.86
CA GLU A 350 -16.57 10.70 -29.68
C GLU A 350 -15.33 11.59 -29.80
N TYR A 351 -14.15 11.03 -29.49
CA TYR A 351 -12.85 11.69 -29.58
C TYR A 351 -12.06 11.07 -30.73
N THR A 352 -11.76 11.86 -31.76
CA THR A 352 -10.81 11.44 -32.80
C THR A 352 -9.39 11.53 -32.25
N LEU A 353 -8.71 10.38 -32.15
CA LEU A 353 -7.35 10.24 -31.60
C LEU A 353 -6.27 10.20 -32.69
N VAL A 354 -6.63 10.53 -33.93
CA VAL A 354 -5.75 10.42 -35.11
C VAL A 354 -5.33 11.81 -35.58
N ASP A 355 -4.01 12.00 -35.70
CA ASP A 355 -3.42 13.21 -36.25
C ASP A 355 -3.54 13.28 -37.78
N LYS A 356 -3.14 14.41 -38.37
CA LYS A 356 -3.14 14.63 -39.84
C LYS A 356 -2.28 13.65 -40.65
N ASN A 357 -1.43 12.84 -40.02
CA ASN A 357 -0.54 11.87 -40.65
C ASN A 357 -1.01 10.41 -40.47
N GLY A 358 -2.07 10.16 -39.69
CA GLY A 358 -2.55 8.81 -39.40
C GLY A 358 -1.90 8.15 -38.18
N VAL A 359 -1.32 8.92 -37.24
CA VAL A 359 -0.76 8.41 -35.98
C VAL A 359 -1.50 8.98 -34.77
N VAL A 360 -1.23 8.45 -33.57
CA VAL A 360 -1.88 8.89 -32.32
C VAL A 360 -1.59 10.38 -32.05
N ASP A 361 -2.64 11.19 -31.92
CA ASP A 361 -2.55 12.58 -31.45
C ASP A 361 -2.62 12.60 -29.91
N TYR A 362 -1.47 12.85 -29.27
CA TYR A 362 -1.38 12.82 -27.81
C TYR A 362 -2.00 14.03 -27.11
N GLU A 363 -2.22 15.15 -27.79
CA GLU A 363 -3.01 16.24 -27.20
C GLU A 363 -4.52 15.95 -27.32
N ALA A 364 -4.96 15.24 -28.37
CA ALA A 364 -6.30 14.66 -28.42
C ALA A 364 -6.51 13.60 -27.33
N VAL A 365 -5.53 12.71 -27.10
CA VAL A 365 -5.54 11.76 -25.97
C VAL A 365 -5.63 12.52 -24.64
N ARG A 366 -4.76 13.50 -24.37
CA ARG A 366 -4.83 14.31 -23.14
C ARG A 366 -6.20 14.95 -22.94
N THR A 367 -6.79 15.49 -24.01
CA THR A 367 -8.14 16.06 -24.00
C THR A 367 -9.18 15.00 -23.66
N MET A 368 -9.12 13.81 -24.28
CA MET A 368 -10.00 12.68 -23.97
C MET A 368 -9.91 12.26 -22.50
N LEU A 369 -8.71 12.15 -21.94
CA LEU A 369 -8.49 11.71 -20.55
C LEU A 369 -9.09 12.66 -19.50
N ARG A 370 -9.36 13.92 -19.88
CA ARG A 370 -10.02 14.90 -19.00
C ARG A 370 -11.43 14.45 -18.59
N HIS A 371 -12.10 13.69 -19.45
CA HIS A 371 -13.50 13.31 -19.31
C HIS A 371 -13.72 12.28 -18.19
N PRO A 372 -13.13 11.08 -18.20
CA PRO A 372 -13.31 10.12 -17.11
C PRO A 372 -12.77 10.63 -15.76
N ILE A 373 -11.69 11.42 -15.75
CA ILE A 373 -11.20 12.06 -14.53
C ILE A 373 -12.22 13.07 -13.98
N PHE A 374 -12.89 13.84 -14.84
CA PHE A 374 -13.89 14.82 -14.40
C PHE A 374 -15.14 14.13 -13.86
N ASP A 375 -15.66 13.14 -14.57
CA ASP A 375 -16.89 12.43 -14.21
C ASP A 375 -16.73 11.74 -12.84
N ALA A 376 -15.67 10.93 -12.69
CA ALA A 376 -15.28 10.27 -11.44
C ALA A 376 -15.16 11.25 -10.25
N VAL A 377 -14.34 12.29 -10.39
CA VAL A 377 -14.12 13.26 -9.30
C VAL A 377 -15.42 14.00 -8.97
N THR A 378 -16.20 14.40 -9.97
CA THR A 378 -17.44 15.14 -9.69
C THR A 378 -18.51 14.25 -9.08
N ALA A 379 -18.60 12.98 -9.49
CA ALA A 379 -19.45 11.98 -8.85
C ALA A 379 -19.07 11.78 -7.37
N HIS A 380 -17.78 11.67 -7.06
CA HIS A 380 -17.23 11.60 -5.70
C HIS A 380 -17.60 12.82 -4.84
N GLU A 381 -17.33 14.04 -5.34
CA GLU A 381 -17.65 15.27 -4.60
C GLU A 381 -19.17 15.46 -4.44
N VAL A 382 -19.98 15.05 -5.42
CA VAL A 382 -21.44 15.01 -5.28
C VAL A 382 -21.85 13.99 -4.21
N GLY A 383 -21.23 12.81 -4.16
CA GLY A 383 -21.44 11.80 -3.11
C GLY A 383 -21.27 12.38 -1.70
N HIS A 384 -20.19 13.12 -1.45
CA HIS A 384 -20.00 13.87 -0.20
C HIS A 384 -21.16 14.82 0.12
N THR A 385 -21.64 15.54 -0.90
CA THR A 385 -22.78 16.45 -0.71
C THR A 385 -24.14 15.77 -0.56
N LEU A 386 -24.23 14.47 -0.85
CA LEU A 386 -25.37 13.61 -0.56
C LEU A 386 -25.23 12.88 0.79
N GLY A 387 -24.17 13.17 1.56
CA GLY A 387 -23.93 12.62 2.89
C GLY A 387 -23.05 11.36 2.93
N LEU A 388 -22.49 10.93 1.79
CA LEU A 388 -21.58 9.79 1.74
C LEU A 388 -20.20 10.20 2.28
N ARG A 389 -19.56 9.29 3.00
CA ARG A 389 -18.15 9.40 3.40
C ARG A 389 -17.28 8.63 2.42
N HIS A 390 -15.96 8.84 2.48
CA HIS A 390 -15.03 7.97 1.78
C HIS A 390 -15.27 6.49 2.15
N ASN A 391 -15.11 5.61 1.17
CA ASN A 391 -15.17 4.18 1.36
C ASN A 391 -13.96 3.49 0.70
N PHE A 392 -12.87 3.39 1.47
CA PHE A 392 -11.60 2.77 1.08
C PHE A 392 -11.62 1.23 1.07
N SER A 393 -12.80 0.62 1.03
CA SER A 393 -12.97 -0.82 0.81
C SER A 393 -13.50 -1.14 -0.60
N GLY A 394 -13.66 -0.14 -1.47
CA GLY A 394 -14.22 -0.29 -2.81
C GLY A 394 -13.43 -1.27 -3.67
N SER A 395 -12.09 -1.20 -3.59
CA SER A 395 -11.17 -2.14 -4.24
C SER A 395 -11.34 -3.58 -3.79
N TYR A 396 -11.75 -3.80 -2.53
CA TYR A 396 -11.77 -5.10 -1.85
C TYR A 396 -13.17 -5.76 -1.83
N ASP A 397 -14.21 -5.00 -2.17
CA ASP A 397 -15.62 -5.41 -2.04
C ASP A 397 -16.14 -6.19 -3.25
N ALA A 398 -15.52 -7.33 -3.53
CA ALA A 398 -15.79 -8.14 -4.73
C ALA A 398 -17.26 -8.61 -4.90
N TRP A 399 -18.08 -8.60 -3.83
CA TRP A 399 -19.53 -8.84 -3.94
C TRP A 399 -20.24 -7.81 -4.83
N ASN A 400 -19.65 -6.63 -5.00
CA ASN A 400 -20.27 -5.42 -5.53
C ASN A 400 -19.47 -4.76 -6.65
N TYR A 401 -18.53 -5.49 -7.25
CA TYR A 401 -17.92 -5.14 -8.54
C TYR A 401 -18.95 -5.14 -9.67
N LEU A 402 -18.65 -4.39 -10.74
CA LEU A 402 -19.51 -4.34 -11.93
C LEU A 402 -19.51 -5.70 -12.67
N PRO A 403 -20.64 -6.10 -13.31
CA PRO A 403 -20.77 -7.40 -13.99
C PRO A 403 -19.64 -7.73 -14.96
N GLN A 404 -19.17 -6.72 -15.69
CA GLN A 404 -18.10 -6.82 -16.69
C GLN A 404 -16.78 -7.35 -16.10
N TYR A 405 -16.51 -7.10 -14.80
CA TYR A 405 -15.38 -7.72 -14.10
C TYR A 405 -15.49 -9.25 -14.16
N TRP A 406 -16.67 -9.77 -13.79
CA TRP A 406 -16.94 -11.20 -13.73
C TRP A 406 -17.08 -11.84 -15.12
N GLU A 407 -17.62 -11.12 -16.10
CA GLU A 407 -17.66 -11.56 -17.51
C GLU A 407 -16.26 -11.71 -18.11
N LEU A 408 -15.31 -10.85 -17.72
CA LEU A 408 -13.89 -10.96 -18.10
C LEU A 408 -13.15 -12.03 -17.28
N ARG A 409 -13.50 -12.19 -15.99
CA ARG A 409 -12.85 -13.12 -15.06
C ARG A 409 -13.17 -14.58 -15.36
N ASP A 410 -14.40 -14.90 -15.82
CA ASP A 410 -14.87 -16.28 -16.01
C ASP A 410 -14.29 -16.96 -17.27
N ASP A 411 -13.06 -17.45 -17.13
CA ASP A 411 -12.41 -18.36 -18.08
C ASP A 411 -12.77 -19.84 -17.86
N GLY A 412 -13.60 -20.13 -16.85
CA GLY A 412 -13.97 -21.47 -16.40
C GLY A 412 -13.07 -22.10 -15.33
N ASN A 413 -11.99 -21.45 -14.87
CA ASN A 413 -11.09 -21.95 -13.81
C ASN A 413 -10.74 -20.90 -12.72
N MET A 414 -11.51 -19.83 -12.58
CA MET A 414 -11.29 -18.70 -11.65
C MET A 414 -10.68 -19.06 -10.28
N GLY A 415 -9.47 -18.55 -10.03
CA GLY A 415 -8.80 -18.59 -8.72
C GLY A 415 -8.40 -17.19 -8.20
N PRO A 416 -7.92 -17.06 -6.96
CA PRO A 416 -7.24 -15.84 -6.50
C PRO A 416 -6.02 -15.52 -7.37
N ARG A 417 -5.67 -14.24 -7.60
CA ARG A 417 -4.61 -13.86 -8.56
C ARG A 417 -3.25 -14.48 -8.30
N TYR A 418 -2.92 -14.77 -7.04
CA TYR A 418 -1.65 -15.42 -6.69
C TYR A 418 -1.53 -16.87 -7.20
N VAL A 419 -2.62 -17.53 -7.62
CA VAL A 419 -2.61 -18.84 -8.31
C VAL A 419 -3.14 -18.77 -9.75
N ASP A 420 -3.95 -17.76 -10.07
CA ASP A 420 -4.64 -17.61 -11.36
C ASP A 420 -4.45 -16.18 -11.88
N ALA A 421 -3.31 -15.98 -12.54
CA ALA A 421 -2.83 -14.67 -12.96
C ALA A 421 -3.68 -14.03 -14.07
N THR A 422 -3.73 -12.70 -14.10
CA THR A 422 -4.43 -11.91 -15.14
C THR A 422 -4.02 -12.36 -16.55
N THR A 423 -5.02 -12.64 -17.36
CA THR A 423 -4.89 -13.06 -18.75
C THR A 423 -4.69 -11.86 -19.69
N PRO A 424 -4.18 -12.08 -20.91
CA PRO A 424 -4.17 -11.06 -21.96
C PRO A 424 -5.56 -10.46 -22.21
N GLU A 425 -6.57 -11.31 -22.26
CA GLU A 425 -7.97 -10.99 -22.56
C GLU A 425 -8.58 -10.07 -21.50
N GLU A 426 -8.38 -10.36 -20.21
CA GLU A 426 -8.83 -9.49 -19.11
C GLU A 426 -8.15 -8.11 -19.13
N ARG A 427 -6.83 -8.08 -19.35
CA ARG A 427 -6.07 -6.82 -19.39
C ARG A 427 -6.48 -5.96 -20.59
N ASP A 428 -6.60 -6.57 -21.77
CA ASP A 428 -6.96 -5.86 -23.00
C ASP A 428 -8.46 -5.49 -23.01
N GLY A 429 -9.29 -6.25 -22.27
CA GLY A 429 -10.67 -5.91 -21.89
C GLY A 429 -10.80 -4.86 -20.78
N ARG A 430 -9.67 -4.36 -20.23
CA ARG A 430 -9.59 -3.30 -19.20
C ARG A 430 -10.24 -3.68 -17.86
N ILE A 431 -10.12 -4.94 -17.43
CA ILE A 431 -10.80 -5.50 -16.24
C ILE A 431 -10.77 -4.63 -14.96
N ARG A 432 -9.70 -3.84 -14.73
CA ARG A 432 -9.53 -3.00 -13.53
C ARG A 432 -10.48 -1.79 -13.48
N GLU A 433 -11.07 -1.39 -14.61
CA GLU A 433 -12.11 -0.35 -14.67
C GLU A 433 -13.43 -0.82 -14.03
N PHE A 434 -13.56 -2.11 -13.73
CA PHE A 434 -14.75 -2.74 -13.18
C PHE A 434 -14.54 -3.26 -11.73
N GLN A 435 -13.36 -3.02 -11.14
CA GLN A 435 -12.89 -3.62 -9.88
C GLN A 435 -13.17 -2.74 -8.62
N TYR A 436 -14.15 -1.84 -8.67
CA TYR A 436 -14.51 -0.98 -7.54
C TYR A 436 -16.02 -0.98 -7.33
N SER A 437 -16.47 -1.06 -6.07
CA SER A 437 -17.90 -1.03 -5.74
C SER A 437 -18.46 0.38 -5.51
N THR A 438 -17.60 1.40 -5.43
CA THR A 438 -17.94 2.77 -5.03
C THR A 438 -16.97 3.79 -5.62
N VAL A 439 -17.48 4.93 -6.08
CA VAL A 439 -16.65 6.09 -6.46
C VAL A 439 -16.07 6.82 -5.25
N MET A 440 -16.50 6.48 -4.03
CA MET A 440 -16.02 7.10 -2.78
C MET A 440 -14.68 6.54 -2.30
N ASP A 441 -14.08 5.59 -3.03
CA ASP A 441 -12.70 5.12 -2.81
C ASP A 441 -11.69 6.09 -3.44
N TYR A 442 -10.41 5.95 -3.10
CA TYR A 442 -9.31 6.55 -3.86
C TYR A 442 -8.66 5.43 -4.68
N GLY A 443 -9.05 5.33 -5.95
CA GLY A 443 -8.56 4.29 -6.84
C GLY A 443 -7.04 4.20 -6.97
N ASN A 444 -6.55 3.01 -7.36
CA ASN A 444 -5.17 2.82 -7.79
C ASN A 444 -4.85 3.80 -8.94
N ASN A 445 -5.77 3.97 -9.90
CA ASN A 445 -5.60 4.87 -11.04
C ASN A 445 -6.81 5.80 -11.27
N PHE A 446 -6.65 7.08 -10.92
CA PHE A 446 -7.62 8.16 -11.14
C PHE A 446 -8.11 8.39 -12.56
N VAL A 447 -7.45 7.81 -13.57
CA VAL A 447 -7.83 7.97 -14.97
C VAL A 447 -8.96 7.02 -15.36
N VAL A 448 -9.02 5.81 -14.76
CA VAL A 448 -9.93 4.75 -15.19
C VAL A 448 -10.57 3.89 -14.08
N THR A 449 -10.15 4.03 -12.81
CA THR A 449 -10.75 3.25 -11.70
C THR A 449 -12.26 3.45 -11.61
N ASP A 450 -12.72 4.70 -11.72
CA ASP A 450 -14.13 5.09 -11.51
C ASP A 450 -14.79 5.57 -12.82
N ALA A 451 -14.22 5.20 -13.97
CA ALA A 451 -14.63 5.77 -15.27
C ALA A 451 -15.99 5.23 -15.79
N GLU A 452 -16.57 4.23 -15.13
CA GLU A 452 -17.89 3.69 -15.44
C GLU A 452 -19.00 4.27 -14.53
N GLY A 453 -18.68 5.27 -13.69
CA GLY A 453 -19.66 5.98 -12.89
C GLY A 453 -19.91 5.38 -11.50
N ILE A 454 -21.09 5.64 -10.93
CA ILE A 454 -21.40 5.25 -9.54
C ILE A 454 -21.61 3.73 -9.39
N GLY A 455 -20.98 3.14 -8.39
CA GLY A 455 -21.00 1.70 -8.15
C GLY A 455 -22.18 1.21 -7.32
N HIS A 456 -22.28 -0.12 -7.17
CA HIS A 456 -23.37 -0.77 -6.41
C HIS A 456 -23.45 -0.27 -4.95
N TYR A 457 -22.32 -0.01 -4.29
CA TYR A 457 -22.30 0.53 -2.93
C TYR A 457 -22.89 1.94 -2.87
N ASP A 458 -22.63 2.80 -3.87
CA ASP A 458 -23.13 4.17 -3.88
C ASP A 458 -24.66 4.20 -3.99
N VAL A 459 -25.21 3.34 -4.86
CA VAL A 459 -26.66 3.14 -5.01
C VAL A 459 -27.26 2.60 -3.71
N ALA A 460 -26.65 1.58 -3.10
CA ALA A 460 -27.12 1.02 -1.83
C ALA A 460 -27.01 2.01 -0.65
N ALA A 461 -26.00 2.88 -0.63
CA ALA A 461 -25.85 3.94 0.36
C ALA A 461 -26.98 4.98 0.26
N ILE A 462 -27.41 5.34 -0.95
CA ILE A 462 -28.59 6.20 -1.16
C ILE A 462 -29.88 5.50 -0.73
N LYS A 463 -30.08 4.23 -1.14
CA LYS A 463 -31.24 3.41 -0.73
C LYS A 463 -31.37 3.34 0.80
N MET A 464 -30.27 3.07 1.50
CA MET A 464 -30.23 3.01 2.96
C MET A 464 -30.43 4.39 3.59
N GLY A 465 -29.65 5.40 3.17
CA GLY A 465 -29.62 6.73 3.79
C GLY A 465 -30.87 7.58 3.59
N TYR A 466 -31.58 7.41 2.47
CA TYR A 466 -32.77 8.20 2.12
C TYR A 466 -34.08 7.39 2.10
N GLY A 467 -34.03 6.06 2.17
CA GLY A 467 -35.22 5.20 2.12
C GLY A 467 -35.36 4.18 3.25
N ASP A 468 -34.39 4.05 4.17
CA ASP A 468 -34.29 2.91 5.09
C ASP A 468 -34.40 1.55 4.35
N LEU A 469 -33.91 1.48 3.09
CA LEU A 469 -33.94 0.30 2.23
C LEU A 469 -32.58 -0.42 2.22
N VAL A 470 -32.62 -1.74 2.13
CA VAL A 470 -31.44 -2.60 1.97
C VAL A 470 -31.67 -3.64 0.88
N GLU A 471 -30.59 -4.09 0.25
CA GLU A 471 -30.65 -5.10 -0.81
C GLU A 471 -30.52 -6.51 -0.23
N VAL A 472 -31.29 -7.45 -0.80
CA VAL A 472 -31.15 -8.90 -0.58
C VAL A 472 -30.92 -9.61 -1.91
N PHE A 473 -30.15 -10.70 -1.90
CA PHE A 473 -29.98 -11.55 -3.09
C PHE A 473 -31.17 -12.51 -3.25
N THR A 474 -31.78 -12.55 -4.44
CA THR A 474 -33.03 -13.31 -4.69
C THR A 474 -32.81 -14.70 -5.30
N GLU A 475 -31.67 -14.97 -5.93
CA GLU A 475 -31.38 -16.23 -6.65
C GLU A 475 -30.42 -17.18 -5.91
N VAL A 476 -30.15 -16.91 -4.63
CA VAL A 476 -29.21 -17.69 -3.80
C VAL A 476 -29.65 -19.15 -3.66
N PRO A 477 -28.78 -20.13 -3.99
CA PRO A 477 -29.05 -21.54 -3.70
C PRO A 477 -29.31 -21.75 -2.20
N PRO A 478 -30.37 -22.46 -1.77
CA PRO A 478 -30.73 -22.59 -0.35
C PRO A 478 -29.63 -23.15 0.58
N ALA A 479 -28.63 -23.86 0.03
CA ALA A 479 -27.45 -24.31 0.77
C ALA A 479 -26.45 -23.18 1.11
N ASN A 480 -26.43 -22.11 0.31
CA ASN A 480 -25.45 -21.03 0.37
C ASN A 480 -25.91 -19.84 1.24
N VAL A 481 -27.19 -19.76 1.60
CA VAL A 481 -27.76 -18.66 2.42
C VAL A 481 -26.97 -18.44 3.72
N THR A 482 -26.63 -19.54 4.41
CA THR A 482 -25.82 -19.50 5.64
C THR A 482 -24.38 -19.02 5.38
N ALA A 483 -23.81 -19.37 4.23
CA ALA A 483 -22.46 -18.96 3.85
C ALA A 483 -22.38 -17.44 3.58
N ILE A 484 -23.29 -16.90 2.77
CA ILE A 484 -23.36 -15.45 2.49
C ILE A 484 -23.66 -14.67 3.77
N GLY A 485 -24.62 -15.12 4.58
CA GLY A 485 -24.96 -14.46 5.83
C GLY A 485 -23.82 -14.43 6.85
N ALA A 486 -23.07 -15.54 6.96
CA ALA A 486 -21.86 -15.59 7.78
C ALA A 486 -20.73 -14.73 7.21
N ALA A 487 -20.57 -14.69 5.88
CA ALA A 487 -19.57 -13.86 5.22
C ALA A 487 -19.79 -12.37 5.49
N GLY A 488 -21.02 -11.87 5.29
CA GLY A 488 -21.36 -10.49 5.58
C GLY A 488 -21.22 -10.12 7.07
N PHE A 489 -21.51 -11.04 7.99
CA PHE A 489 -21.22 -10.82 9.42
C PHE A 489 -19.72 -10.70 9.69
N LEU A 490 -18.88 -11.57 9.12
CA LEU A 490 -17.43 -11.57 9.32
C LEU A 490 -16.77 -10.30 8.74
N GLN A 491 -17.19 -9.86 7.56
CA GLN A 491 -16.75 -8.60 6.95
C GLN A 491 -17.09 -7.40 7.85
N ARG A 492 -18.36 -7.24 8.27
CA ARG A 492 -18.77 -6.17 9.19
C ARG A 492 -18.05 -6.23 10.54
N ALA A 493 -17.72 -7.43 11.02
CA ALA A 493 -16.95 -7.64 12.25
C ALA A 493 -15.45 -7.34 12.09
N GLY A 494 -14.96 -6.94 10.90
CA GLY A 494 -13.58 -6.58 10.65
C GLY A 494 -12.61 -7.76 10.78
N TRP A 495 -13.03 -8.95 10.34
CA TRP A 495 -12.16 -10.13 10.33
C TRP A 495 -11.12 -10.05 9.21
N PRO A 496 -9.91 -10.63 9.40
CA PRO A 496 -8.86 -10.60 8.38
C PRO A 496 -9.22 -11.43 7.14
N VAL A 497 -9.92 -12.55 7.35
CA VAL A 497 -10.37 -13.45 6.28
C VAL A 497 -11.77 -13.95 6.61
N VAL A 498 -12.53 -14.22 5.57
CA VAL A 498 -13.93 -14.64 5.68
C VAL A 498 -13.99 -16.15 5.88
N LEU A 499 -13.85 -16.61 7.13
CA LEU A 499 -13.90 -18.03 7.49
C LEU A 499 -15.18 -18.72 7.01
N LYS A 500 -15.03 -19.95 6.49
CA LYS A 500 -16.17 -20.81 6.13
C LYS A 500 -16.87 -21.32 7.40
N PRO A 501 -18.22 -21.42 7.46
CA PRO A 501 -18.94 -21.87 8.66
C PRO A 501 -18.48 -23.23 9.19
N GLU A 502 -18.05 -24.14 8.31
CA GLU A 502 -17.60 -25.50 8.66
C GLU A 502 -16.37 -25.48 9.57
N SER A 503 -15.51 -24.48 9.44
CA SER A 503 -14.33 -24.26 10.30
C SER A 503 -14.69 -24.00 11.77
N LEU A 504 -15.95 -23.66 12.03
CA LEU A 504 -16.47 -23.27 13.34
C LEU A 504 -17.23 -24.42 14.03
N THR A 505 -17.56 -25.48 13.27
CA THR A 505 -18.35 -26.63 13.73
C THR A 505 -17.53 -27.93 13.75
N GLY A 506 -16.21 -27.83 13.93
CA GLY A 506 -15.29 -28.97 13.98
C GLY A 506 -14.80 -29.48 12.62
N GLY A 507 -15.00 -28.73 11.54
CA GLY A 507 -14.35 -28.94 10.25
C GLY A 507 -12.90 -28.46 10.23
N THR A 508 -12.26 -28.56 9.06
CA THR A 508 -10.92 -27.99 8.84
C THR A 508 -11.02 -26.46 8.76
N LEU A 509 -10.01 -25.74 9.28
CA LEU A 509 -9.95 -24.28 9.20
C LEU A 509 -9.77 -23.86 7.72
N ALA A 510 -10.71 -23.06 7.22
CA ALA A 510 -10.81 -22.64 5.83
C ALA A 510 -11.52 -21.28 5.72
N ALA A 511 -11.26 -20.55 4.63
CA ALA A 511 -11.87 -19.27 4.30
C ALA A 511 -12.43 -19.28 2.88
N PHE A 512 -13.44 -18.44 2.62
CA PHE A 512 -13.91 -18.18 1.25
C PHE A 512 -12.87 -17.38 0.47
N ARG A 513 -12.70 -17.75 -0.79
CA ARG A 513 -11.99 -16.96 -1.80
C ARG A 513 -12.99 -15.95 -2.37
N TYR A 514 -12.52 -14.78 -2.80
CA TYR A 514 -13.43 -13.82 -3.45
C TYR A 514 -14.02 -14.38 -4.75
N THR A 515 -13.30 -15.27 -5.45
CA THR A 515 -13.80 -15.98 -6.64
C THR A 515 -14.87 -17.03 -6.32
N ASP A 516 -15.12 -17.37 -5.05
CA ASP A 516 -16.25 -18.20 -4.67
C ASP A 516 -17.58 -17.41 -4.75
N TYR A 517 -17.55 -16.07 -4.65
CA TYR A 517 -18.73 -15.22 -4.45
C TYR A 517 -19.80 -15.31 -5.55
N PRO A 518 -19.48 -15.32 -6.86
CA PRO A 518 -20.47 -15.54 -7.92
C PRO A 518 -21.18 -16.90 -7.76
N SER A 519 -20.44 -17.95 -7.41
CA SER A 519 -21.00 -19.30 -7.20
C SER A 519 -21.85 -19.42 -5.94
N LEU A 520 -21.56 -18.59 -4.92
CA LEU A 520 -22.34 -18.51 -3.68
C LEU A 520 -23.68 -17.81 -3.92
N ALA A 521 -23.67 -16.65 -4.57
CA ALA A 521 -24.88 -15.87 -4.87
C ALA A 521 -25.71 -16.46 -6.02
N GLY A 522 -25.09 -17.20 -6.94
CA GLY A 522 -25.70 -17.69 -8.18
C GLY A 522 -25.69 -16.60 -9.26
N ASN A 523 -26.23 -15.43 -8.94
CA ASN A 523 -26.18 -14.23 -9.77
C ASN A 523 -26.02 -13.00 -8.86
N LEU A 524 -24.90 -12.28 -8.99
CA LEU A 524 -24.59 -11.10 -8.17
C LEU A 524 -25.49 -9.89 -8.50
N GLU A 525 -26.16 -9.88 -9.65
CA GLU A 525 -27.10 -8.83 -10.05
C GLU A 525 -28.56 -9.15 -9.68
N ALA A 526 -28.84 -10.36 -9.18
CA ALA A 526 -30.17 -10.75 -8.74
C ALA A 526 -30.48 -10.18 -7.35
N ARG A 527 -30.71 -8.86 -7.31
CA ARG A 527 -30.93 -8.06 -6.09
C ARG A 527 -32.37 -7.57 -6.00
N ARG A 528 -32.87 -7.39 -4.78
CA ARG A 528 -34.18 -6.79 -4.48
C ARG A 528 -34.10 -5.91 -3.25
N ASP A 529 -34.74 -4.74 -3.32
CA ASP A 529 -34.83 -3.82 -2.21
C ASP A 529 -35.92 -4.26 -1.22
N VAL A 530 -35.61 -4.23 0.07
CA VAL A 530 -36.54 -4.46 1.20
C VAL A 530 -36.35 -3.40 2.26
N ALA A 531 -37.36 -3.15 3.11
CA ALA A 531 -37.19 -2.27 4.24
C ALA A 531 -36.18 -2.88 5.24
N TYR A 532 -35.29 -2.05 5.78
CA TYR A 532 -34.31 -2.47 6.80
C TYR A 532 -34.99 -3.12 8.02
N THR A 533 -36.20 -2.68 8.37
CA THR A 533 -37.02 -3.24 9.45
C THR A 533 -37.58 -4.64 9.17
N ASP A 534 -37.58 -5.09 7.92
CA ASP A 534 -38.07 -6.42 7.52
C ASP A 534 -36.97 -7.50 7.62
N LEU A 535 -35.71 -7.09 7.80
CA LEU A 535 -34.63 -8.02 8.07
C LEU A 535 -34.86 -8.74 9.40
N VAL A 536 -34.77 -10.06 9.35
CA VAL A 536 -34.81 -10.95 10.51
C VAL A 536 -33.46 -11.64 10.69
N ALA A 537 -33.22 -12.15 11.90
CA ALA A 537 -32.12 -13.07 12.12
C ALA A 537 -32.44 -14.39 11.40
N LEU A 538 -31.61 -14.80 10.44
CA LEU A 538 -31.81 -16.05 9.72
C LEU A 538 -31.68 -17.24 10.68
N ASP A 539 -32.62 -18.20 10.60
CA ASP A 539 -32.66 -19.37 11.49
C ASP A 539 -31.35 -20.20 11.42
N SER A 540 -30.73 -20.29 10.23
CA SER A 540 -29.47 -21.01 10.04
C SER A 540 -28.27 -20.30 10.65
N LEU A 541 -28.25 -18.96 10.64
CA LEU A 541 -27.23 -18.15 11.30
C LEU A 541 -27.39 -18.19 12.82
N SER A 542 -28.64 -18.18 13.30
CA SER A 542 -28.96 -18.30 14.74
C SER A 542 -28.46 -19.63 15.33
N GLN A 543 -28.49 -20.71 14.54
CA GLN A 543 -27.94 -22.02 14.93
C GLN A 543 -26.40 -22.01 15.09
N ILE A 544 -25.68 -21.11 14.41
CA ILE A 544 -24.23 -20.91 14.54
C ILE A 544 -23.86 -19.68 15.40
N GLY A 545 -24.79 -19.21 16.23
CA GLY A 545 -24.54 -18.18 17.25
C GLY A 545 -24.64 -16.73 16.75
N ILE A 546 -25.13 -16.49 15.53
CA ILE A 546 -25.30 -15.16 14.94
C ILE A 546 -26.80 -14.81 14.96
N SER A 547 -27.18 -13.82 15.78
CA SER A 547 -28.60 -13.41 15.95
C SER A 547 -28.90 -12.00 15.41
N GLU A 548 -28.03 -11.47 14.56
CA GLU A 548 -28.24 -10.17 13.91
C GLU A 548 -29.22 -10.28 12.73
N PRO A 549 -30.09 -9.29 12.50
CA PRO A 549 -30.85 -9.14 11.26
C PRO A 549 -29.94 -9.21 10.03
N SER A 550 -30.25 -10.13 9.11
CA SER A 550 -29.29 -10.57 8.08
C SER A 550 -29.92 -11.15 6.81
N GLY A 551 -31.25 -11.23 6.75
CA GLY A 551 -31.99 -11.62 5.56
C GLY A 551 -33.50 -11.53 5.77
N THR A 552 -34.28 -11.83 4.74
CA THR A 552 -35.75 -11.79 4.83
C THR A 552 -36.33 -13.03 5.51
N PRO A 553 -37.60 -13.00 5.97
CA PRO A 553 -38.33 -14.19 6.43
C PRO A 553 -38.44 -15.32 5.40
N GLN A 554 -38.21 -15.02 4.12
CA GLN A 554 -38.19 -15.98 3.01
C GLN A 554 -36.83 -16.68 2.85
N GLY A 555 -35.80 -16.23 3.56
CA GLY A 555 -34.44 -16.78 3.49
C GLY A 555 -33.55 -16.14 2.42
N GLU A 556 -33.92 -14.98 1.88
CA GLU A 556 -33.04 -14.19 1.01
C GLU A 556 -32.00 -13.46 1.90
N PRO A 557 -30.68 -13.73 1.78
CA PRO A 557 -29.68 -13.05 2.60
C PRO A 557 -29.48 -11.61 2.14
N ALA A 558 -29.23 -10.71 3.08
CA ALA A 558 -28.83 -9.33 2.79
C ALA A 558 -27.49 -9.32 2.03
N VAL A 559 -27.38 -8.42 1.04
CA VAL A 559 -26.14 -8.21 0.28
C VAL A 559 -25.03 -7.76 1.23
N PRO A 560 -23.87 -8.45 1.28
CA PRO A 560 -22.71 -7.95 1.99
C PRO A 560 -22.15 -6.72 1.29
N TYR A 561 -21.95 -5.64 2.04
CA TYR A 561 -21.27 -4.43 1.60
C TYR A 561 -20.10 -4.14 2.56
N MET A 562 -18.92 -3.88 2.02
CA MET A 562 -17.76 -3.47 2.81
C MET A 562 -17.71 -1.94 2.95
N PHE A 563 -17.24 -1.47 4.11
CA PHE A 563 -17.15 -0.04 4.40
C PHE A 563 -15.93 0.32 5.24
N CYS A 564 -15.12 1.26 4.75
CA CYS A 564 -14.02 1.83 5.53
C CYS A 564 -13.77 3.32 5.27
N SER A 565 -13.92 4.14 6.32
CA SER A 565 -13.85 5.61 6.29
C SER A 565 -12.49 6.14 6.78
N ASP A 566 -12.28 7.46 6.62
CA ASP A 566 -11.08 8.25 6.97
C ASP A 566 -10.34 7.82 8.24
N GLU A 567 -11.08 7.53 9.31
CA GLU A 567 -10.53 7.19 10.63
C GLU A 567 -9.71 5.90 10.62
N ARG A 568 -9.94 5.05 9.61
CA ARG A 568 -9.29 3.75 9.41
C ARG A 568 -8.43 3.69 8.15
N ALA A 569 -8.32 4.77 7.39
CA ALA A 569 -7.58 4.82 6.15
C ALA A 569 -6.10 4.40 6.31
N ASP A 570 -5.61 3.65 5.32
CA ASP A 570 -4.28 3.05 5.28
C ASP A 570 -3.94 2.12 6.47
N LEU A 571 -4.91 1.62 7.26
CA LEU A 571 -4.60 0.76 8.42
C LEU A 571 -4.44 -0.73 8.09
N SER A 572 -5.10 -1.21 7.05
CA SER A 572 -5.22 -2.63 6.72
C SER A 572 -5.51 -2.83 5.23
N PRO A 573 -5.19 -4.01 4.62
CA PRO A 573 -5.37 -4.23 3.19
C PRO A 573 -6.78 -3.93 2.68
N GLU A 574 -7.82 -4.24 3.46
CA GLU A 574 -9.21 -3.94 3.11
C GLU A 574 -9.64 -2.47 3.29
N CYS A 575 -8.68 -1.59 3.58
CA CYS A 575 -8.87 -0.17 3.86
C CYS A 575 -7.62 0.66 3.52
N PHE A 576 -6.88 0.25 2.50
CA PHE A 576 -5.82 1.08 1.95
C PHE A 576 -6.45 2.14 1.04
N ARG A 577 -5.77 3.28 0.88
CA ARG A 577 -6.10 4.25 -0.18
C ARG A 577 -5.20 3.95 -1.36
N TYR A 578 -5.65 4.10 -2.60
CA TYR A 578 -4.80 4.02 -3.79
C TYR A 578 -4.13 2.64 -3.99
N ASP A 579 -4.89 1.58 -3.73
CA ASP A 579 -4.61 0.18 -4.06
C ASP A 579 -5.70 -0.34 -5.00
N ALA A 580 -5.53 -1.56 -5.49
CA ALA A 580 -6.53 -2.32 -6.24
C ALA A 580 -6.38 -3.78 -5.83
N GLY A 581 -7.49 -4.50 -5.67
CA GLY A 581 -7.42 -5.94 -5.41
C GLY A 581 -8.53 -6.50 -4.56
N ALA A 582 -9.07 -7.64 -4.98
CA ALA A 582 -10.12 -8.35 -4.23
C ALA A 582 -9.62 -9.09 -2.97
N ASP A 583 -8.30 -9.15 -2.78
CA ASP A 583 -7.67 -9.72 -1.60
C ASP A 583 -6.35 -9.00 -1.21
N ALA A 584 -5.77 -9.45 -0.09
CA ALA A 584 -4.53 -8.89 0.45
C ALA A 584 -3.28 -9.15 -0.42
N TYR A 585 -3.28 -10.14 -1.32
CA TYR A 585 -2.20 -10.32 -2.28
C TYR A 585 -2.25 -9.21 -3.33
N GLU A 586 -3.41 -9.06 -3.98
CA GLU A 586 -3.62 -8.08 -5.04
C GLU A 586 -3.40 -6.65 -4.50
N SER A 587 -3.99 -6.33 -3.35
CA SER A 587 -3.84 -5.03 -2.68
C SER A 587 -2.38 -4.69 -2.39
N LEU A 588 -1.58 -5.67 -1.95
CA LEU A 588 -0.16 -5.45 -1.64
C LEU A 588 0.68 -5.35 -2.92
N GLN A 589 0.46 -6.22 -3.90
CA GLN A 589 1.16 -6.16 -5.19
C GLN A 589 0.93 -4.82 -5.89
N SER A 590 -0.33 -4.35 -5.94
CA SER A 590 -0.71 -3.03 -6.46
C SER A 590 0.12 -1.88 -5.84
N ILE A 591 0.33 -1.90 -4.52
CA ILE A 591 1.17 -0.91 -3.82
C ILE A 591 2.67 -1.06 -4.16
N MET A 592 3.16 -2.27 -4.36
CA MET A 592 4.57 -2.54 -4.66
C MET A 592 4.94 -2.22 -6.11
N ASP A 593 4.07 -2.56 -7.06
CA ASP A 593 4.21 -2.23 -8.48
C ASP A 593 4.13 -0.72 -8.68
N SER A 594 3.13 -0.06 -8.09
CA SER A 594 3.02 1.40 -8.09
C SER A 594 4.27 2.09 -7.51
N TYR A 595 4.91 1.56 -6.47
CA TYR A 595 6.17 2.12 -5.94
C TYR A 595 7.28 2.12 -7.00
N TYR A 596 7.47 1.01 -7.73
CA TYR A 596 8.51 0.90 -8.74
C TYR A 596 8.20 1.69 -10.01
N ASN A 597 6.98 1.54 -10.54
CA ASN A 597 6.56 2.16 -11.78
C ASN A 597 6.53 3.70 -11.66
N TYR A 598 6.25 4.24 -10.47
CA TYR A 598 6.25 5.68 -10.23
C TYR A 598 7.60 6.28 -9.84
N TYR A 599 8.70 5.52 -9.83
CA TYR A 599 10.02 6.06 -9.45
C TYR A 599 10.38 7.34 -10.25
N ILE A 600 10.10 7.37 -11.56
CA ILE A 600 10.29 8.55 -12.43
C ILE A 600 9.46 9.76 -11.98
N PHE A 601 8.18 9.52 -11.65
CA PHE A 601 7.21 10.57 -11.32
C PHE A 601 7.37 11.05 -9.87
N ASN A 602 7.90 10.21 -8.99
CA ASN A 602 8.14 10.53 -7.59
C ASN A 602 9.52 11.17 -7.39
N ALA A 603 10.61 10.53 -7.83
CA ALA A 603 11.97 10.89 -7.43
C ALA A 603 12.61 12.05 -8.20
N PHE A 604 12.03 12.51 -9.31
CA PHE A 604 12.64 13.54 -10.18
C PHE A 604 11.87 14.86 -10.15
N GLY A 605 12.58 15.99 -10.10
CA GLY A 605 11.97 17.32 -9.98
C GLY A 605 11.09 17.68 -11.17
N ARG A 606 11.52 17.39 -12.41
CA ARG A 606 10.76 17.61 -13.66
C ARG A 606 10.16 19.01 -13.82
N GLY A 607 10.78 20.04 -13.23
CA GLY A 607 10.27 21.41 -13.22
C GLY A 607 9.05 21.65 -12.31
N ARG A 608 8.68 20.68 -11.46
CA ARG A 608 7.63 20.84 -10.45
C ARG A 608 8.04 21.89 -9.43
N LEU A 609 7.23 22.94 -9.28
CA LEU A 609 7.41 23.95 -8.24
C LEU A 609 7.19 23.31 -6.87
N GLY A 610 8.15 23.47 -5.96
CA GLY A 610 8.07 22.91 -4.60
C GLY A 610 8.44 21.42 -4.47
N PHE A 611 9.11 20.83 -5.45
CA PHE A 611 9.71 19.49 -5.27
C PHE A 611 10.88 19.52 -4.27
N ASP A 612 10.82 18.66 -3.25
CA ASP A 612 11.85 18.56 -2.22
C ASP A 612 12.03 17.09 -1.74
N VAL A 613 13.17 16.80 -1.12
CA VAL A 613 13.50 15.42 -0.69
C VAL A 613 12.69 14.94 0.52
N ASN A 614 12.13 15.84 1.34
CA ASN A 614 11.32 15.46 2.50
C ASN A 614 9.89 15.11 2.10
N SER A 615 9.28 15.80 1.12
CA SER A 615 8.02 15.36 0.53
C SER A 615 8.17 14.05 -0.24
N TYR A 616 9.28 13.83 -0.94
CA TYR A 616 9.62 12.53 -1.53
C TYR A 616 9.73 11.42 -0.46
N ALA A 617 10.58 11.60 0.55
CA ALA A 617 10.78 10.60 1.62
C ALA A 617 9.48 10.31 2.40
N GLY A 618 8.66 11.33 2.65
CA GLY A 618 7.34 11.18 3.26
C GLY A 618 6.33 10.43 2.38
N ARG A 619 6.41 10.61 1.06
CA ARG A 619 5.63 9.83 0.09
C ARG A 619 6.08 8.37 0.10
N VAL A 620 7.37 8.08 -0.04
CA VAL A 620 7.92 6.71 -0.03
C VAL A 620 7.51 5.95 1.24
N SER A 621 7.80 6.55 2.40
CA SER A 621 7.47 5.96 3.70
C SER A 621 5.95 5.80 3.89
N GLY A 622 5.13 6.77 3.45
CA GLY A 622 3.70 6.81 3.73
C GLY A 622 2.80 6.08 2.75
N ARG A 623 2.91 6.43 1.46
CA ARG A 623 2.04 5.93 0.38
C ARG A 623 2.27 4.45 0.09
N TYR A 624 3.49 3.96 0.33
CA TYR A 624 3.93 2.61 0.01
C TYR A 624 4.36 1.84 1.27
N PHE A 625 5.54 2.11 1.84
CA PHE A 625 6.17 1.16 2.76
C PHE A 625 5.41 0.95 4.10
N ALA A 626 4.77 1.99 4.65
CA ALA A 626 4.00 1.86 5.89
C ALA A 626 2.77 0.94 5.74
N LYS A 627 2.19 0.80 4.54
CA LYS A 627 1.09 -0.14 4.27
C LYS A 627 1.56 -1.59 4.37
N LEU A 628 2.70 -1.88 3.74
CA LEU A 628 3.35 -3.19 3.77
C LEU A 628 3.69 -3.61 5.20
N GLN A 629 4.21 -2.67 6.01
CA GLN A 629 4.44 -2.88 7.44
C GLN A 629 3.15 -3.22 8.19
N LYS A 630 2.09 -2.43 8.02
CA LYS A 630 0.81 -2.65 8.71
C LYS A 630 0.14 -3.96 8.31
N ALA A 631 0.21 -4.34 7.03
CA ALA A 631 -0.29 -5.62 6.55
C ALA A 631 0.44 -6.82 7.20
N ASN A 632 1.77 -6.74 7.35
CA ASN A 632 2.50 -7.71 8.17
C ASN A 632 2.06 -7.66 9.64
N GLN A 633 1.96 -6.47 10.26
CA GLN A 633 1.56 -6.36 11.67
C GLN A 633 0.20 -7.00 11.98
N ILE A 634 -0.78 -6.83 11.10
CA ILE A 634 -2.10 -7.46 11.21
C ILE A 634 -2.01 -8.97 10.95
N TYR A 635 -1.28 -9.40 9.92
CA TYR A 635 -1.00 -10.81 9.66
C TYR A 635 -0.40 -11.51 10.88
N THR A 636 0.68 -10.96 11.46
CA THR A 636 1.35 -11.52 12.64
C THR A 636 0.41 -11.60 13.85
N LEU A 637 -0.42 -10.57 14.06
CA LEU A 637 -1.41 -10.56 15.14
C LEU A 637 -2.43 -11.69 14.97
N TYR A 638 -3.06 -11.81 13.81
CA TYR A 638 -4.13 -12.79 13.59
C TYR A 638 -3.61 -14.21 13.40
N ARG A 639 -2.48 -14.39 12.73
CA ARG A 639 -1.81 -15.70 12.69
C ARG A 639 -1.43 -16.15 14.11
N GLY A 640 -0.81 -15.31 14.93
CA GLY A 640 -0.49 -15.65 16.32
C GLY A 640 -1.72 -16.02 17.15
N VAL A 641 -2.87 -15.37 16.92
CA VAL A 641 -4.16 -15.74 17.53
C VAL A 641 -4.68 -17.08 17.01
N PHE A 642 -4.56 -17.37 15.71
CA PHE A 642 -4.96 -18.66 15.16
C PHE A 642 -4.06 -19.80 15.68
N GLU A 643 -2.74 -19.60 15.75
CA GLU A 643 -1.78 -20.56 16.33
C GLU A 643 -2.13 -20.91 17.79
N ASP A 644 -2.55 -19.91 18.58
CA ASP A 644 -2.97 -20.10 19.98
C ASP A 644 -4.35 -20.76 20.14
N ILE A 645 -5.22 -20.70 19.13
CA ILE A 645 -6.59 -21.25 19.18
C ILE A 645 -6.69 -22.63 18.54
N PHE A 646 -6.11 -22.79 17.35
CA PHE A 646 -6.27 -23.95 16.48
C PHE A 646 -5.01 -24.83 16.42
N GLY A 647 -3.85 -24.33 16.85
CA GLY A 647 -2.59 -25.09 16.91
C GLY A 647 -2.15 -25.61 15.53
N ASP A 648 -1.69 -26.85 15.48
CA ASP A 648 -1.03 -27.46 14.31
C ASP A 648 -1.87 -27.52 13.01
N GLY A 649 -3.17 -27.18 13.07
CA GLY A 649 -4.01 -27.01 11.88
C GLY A 649 -3.80 -25.70 11.11
N VAL A 650 -3.05 -24.74 11.68
CA VAL A 650 -2.89 -23.40 11.11
C VAL A 650 -1.94 -23.36 9.92
N ASP A 651 -0.88 -24.17 9.91
CA ASP A 651 0.10 -24.20 8.81
C ASP A 651 -0.57 -24.47 7.45
N ALA A 652 -1.46 -25.46 7.37
CA ALA A 652 -2.20 -25.78 6.16
C ALA A 652 -3.21 -24.68 5.77
N PHE A 653 -3.76 -23.96 6.75
CA PHE A 653 -4.67 -22.85 6.51
C PHE A 653 -3.95 -21.59 6.01
N VAL A 654 -2.73 -21.31 6.47
CA VAL A 654 -1.96 -20.14 6.02
C VAL A 654 -1.29 -20.34 4.65
N THR A 655 -1.25 -21.57 4.12
CA THR A 655 -0.75 -21.84 2.75
C THR A 655 -1.84 -22.14 1.72
N ALA A 656 -3.06 -22.52 2.14
CA ALA A 656 -4.16 -22.84 1.23
C ALA A 656 -4.82 -21.61 0.57
N GLU A 657 -5.34 -21.82 -0.65
CA GLU A 657 -6.23 -20.88 -1.35
C GLU A 657 -7.51 -20.61 -0.55
N GLU A 658 -8.15 -21.65 -0.04
CA GLU A 658 -9.30 -21.55 0.87
C GLU A 658 -8.84 -21.19 2.29
N GLY A 659 -8.00 -20.17 2.43
CA GLY A 659 -7.28 -19.88 3.66
C GLY A 659 -6.68 -18.48 3.71
N MET A 660 -5.49 -18.35 4.30
CA MET A 660 -4.70 -17.11 4.28
C MET A 660 -3.58 -17.15 3.23
N GLY A 661 -3.59 -18.08 2.26
CA GLY A 661 -2.54 -18.24 1.26
C GLY A 661 -2.17 -16.94 0.56
N ALA A 662 -3.16 -16.22 0.02
CA ALA A 662 -2.98 -14.90 -0.59
C ALA A 662 -2.27 -13.90 0.34
N TRP A 663 -2.71 -13.77 1.60
CA TRP A 663 -2.08 -12.86 2.57
C TRP A 663 -0.65 -13.30 2.91
N THR A 664 -0.40 -14.60 3.12
CA THR A 664 0.96 -15.13 3.34
C THR A 664 1.88 -14.77 2.17
N THR A 665 1.42 -14.94 0.92
CA THR A 665 2.18 -14.54 -0.27
C THR A 665 2.43 -13.04 -0.31
N GLY A 666 1.40 -12.21 -0.09
CA GLY A 666 1.51 -10.74 -0.09
C GLY A 666 2.46 -10.19 1.00
N VAL A 667 2.50 -10.82 2.18
CA VAL A 667 3.46 -10.47 3.25
C VAL A 667 4.87 -10.96 2.93
N GLY A 668 5.03 -12.12 2.30
CA GLY A 668 6.31 -12.57 1.76
C GLY A 668 6.85 -11.61 0.69
N ALA A 669 6.00 -11.17 -0.23
CA ALA A 669 6.34 -10.21 -1.27
C ALA A 669 6.68 -8.82 -0.69
N SER A 670 5.92 -8.37 0.30
CA SER A 670 6.21 -7.16 1.09
C SER A 670 7.60 -7.19 1.75
N TYR A 671 7.97 -8.33 2.33
CA TYR A 671 9.28 -8.51 2.93
C TYR A 671 10.39 -8.57 1.85
N GLN A 672 10.18 -9.29 0.75
CA GLN A 672 11.11 -9.32 -0.37
C GLN A 672 11.34 -7.92 -0.97
N LEU A 673 10.30 -7.11 -1.13
CA LEU A 673 10.45 -5.72 -1.57
C LEU A 673 11.38 -4.93 -0.67
N LEU A 674 11.09 -4.87 0.63
CA LEU A 674 11.82 -4.02 1.56
C LEU A 674 13.29 -4.44 1.69
N THR A 675 13.57 -5.74 1.62
CA THR A 675 14.95 -6.24 1.59
C THR A 675 15.64 -5.97 0.25
N GLN A 676 14.95 -6.11 -0.88
CA GLN A 676 15.46 -5.74 -2.21
C GLN A 676 15.78 -4.24 -2.30
N VAL A 677 14.95 -3.36 -1.72
CA VAL A 677 15.22 -1.91 -1.65
C VAL A 677 16.56 -1.63 -0.97
N ILE A 678 16.83 -2.24 0.18
CA ILE A 678 18.11 -2.08 0.91
C ILE A 678 19.30 -2.53 0.06
N LEU A 679 19.13 -3.62 -0.69
CA LEU A 679 20.18 -4.28 -1.47
C LEU A 679 20.29 -3.78 -2.92
N THR A 680 19.46 -2.82 -3.33
CA THR A 680 19.47 -2.27 -4.69
C THR A 680 20.78 -1.51 -4.92
N PRO A 681 21.59 -1.88 -5.93
CA PRO A 681 22.85 -1.22 -6.23
C PRO A 681 22.59 0.10 -6.98
N GLU A 682 23.64 0.92 -7.12
CA GLU A 682 23.58 2.09 -7.98
C GLU A 682 23.58 1.71 -9.47
N PRO A 683 23.08 2.58 -10.38
CA PRO A 683 23.28 2.38 -11.81
C PRO A 683 24.71 2.69 -12.25
N GLY A 684 25.10 2.08 -13.38
CA GLY A 684 26.37 2.29 -14.05
C GLY A 684 27.10 0.99 -14.40
N ALA A 685 28.33 1.14 -14.90
CA ALA A 685 29.22 0.03 -15.20
C ALA A 685 29.89 -0.52 -13.93
N TYR A 686 30.01 -1.85 -13.85
CA TYR A 686 30.57 -2.56 -12.71
C TYR A 686 31.71 -3.50 -13.15
N ALA A 687 32.86 -3.43 -12.46
CA ALA A 687 34.08 -4.16 -12.82
C ALA A 687 34.57 -5.05 -11.65
N PRO A 688 35.16 -6.23 -11.95
CA PRO A 688 35.61 -7.16 -10.92
C PRO A 688 36.80 -6.61 -10.13
N ARG A 689 36.72 -6.76 -8.80
CA ARG A 689 37.80 -6.50 -7.85
C ARG A 689 37.86 -7.61 -6.82
N THR A 690 39.08 -7.95 -6.42
CA THR A 690 39.31 -8.56 -5.10
C THR A 690 39.11 -7.44 -4.07
N ARG A 691 38.18 -7.64 -3.15
CA ARG A 691 37.91 -6.75 -2.03
C ARG A 691 39.05 -6.83 -1.00
N PRO A 692 39.19 -5.80 -0.13
CA PRO A 692 40.12 -5.78 1.00
C PRO A 692 40.09 -7.03 1.91
N ASP A 693 38.94 -7.68 2.05
CA ASP A 693 38.74 -8.92 2.82
C ASP A 693 39.16 -10.21 2.08
N GLY A 694 39.69 -10.09 0.85
CA GLY A 694 40.07 -11.19 -0.02
C GLY A 694 38.93 -11.81 -0.84
N THR A 695 37.67 -11.37 -0.64
CA THR A 695 36.52 -11.84 -1.43
C THR A 695 36.51 -11.21 -2.83
N SER A 696 35.69 -11.74 -3.76
CA SER A 696 35.56 -11.22 -5.12
C SER A 696 34.20 -10.56 -5.30
N ALA A 697 34.18 -9.31 -5.76
CA ALA A 697 32.96 -8.56 -6.02
C ALA A 697 33.07 -7.75 -7.32
N LEU A 698 31.93 -7.35 -7.87
CA LEU A 698 31.82 -6.32 -8.90
C LEU A 698 31.54 -4.99 -8.20
N VAL A 699 32.42 -4.00 -8.39
CA VAL A 699 32.26 -2.64 -7.83
C VAL A 699 32.07 -1.62 -8.95
N LYS A 700 31.41 -0.51 -8.62
CA LYS A 700 31.13 0.57 -9.57
C LYS A 700 32.43 1.09 -10.20
N ALA A 701 32.45 1.21 -11.52
CA ALA A 701 33.62 1.56 -12.30
C ALA A 701 33.49 2.97 -12.89
N ASN A 702 34.54 3.80 -12.74
CA ASN A 702 34.57 5.17 -13.26
C ASN A 702 34.55 5.25 -14.81
N GLN A 703 34.73 4.14 -15.51
CA GLN A 703 34.65 4.02 -16.98
C GLN A 703 34.19 2.61 -17.37
N ASN A 704 33.57 2.47 -18.54
CA ASN A 704 33.10 1.18 -19.09
C ASN A 704 34.24 0.19 -19.43
N PHE A 705 35.52 0.60 -19.34
CA PHE A 705 36.65 -0.25 -19.68
C PHE A 705 36.90 -1.32 -18.60
N GLY A 706 36.67 -2.59 -18.96
CA GLY A 706 36.82 -3.73 -18.05
C GLY A 706 35.58 -4.02 -17.20
N ALA A 707 34.45 -3.37 -17.48
CA ALA A 707 33.18 -3.72 -16.87
C ALA A 707 32.72 -5.14 -17.28
N GLN A 708 32.15 -5.88 -16.33
CA GLN A 708 31.55 -7.20 -16.53
C GLN A 708 30.02 -7.19 -16.33
N ALA A 709 29.49 -6.17 -15.66
CA ALA A 709 28.06 -5.92 -15.48
C ALA A 709 27.75 -4.44 -15.77
N PHE A 710 26.48 -4.16 -16.10
CA PHE A 710 25.97 -2.80 -16.27
C PHE A 710 24.58 -2.73 -15.65
N VAL A 711 24.48 -2.09 -14.48
CA VAL A 711 23.20 -1.87 -13.81
C VAL A 711 22.54 -0.67 -14.46
N ASP A 712 21.38 -0.89 -15.08
CA ASP A 712 20.54 0.19 -15.60
C ASP A 712 19.85 0.97 -14.46
N SER A 713 19.42 2.23 -14.69
CA SER A 713 18.75 3.09 -13.71
C SER A 713 17.32 2.71 -13.35
N PHE A 714 16.71 1.69 -13.97
CA PHE A 714 15.44 1.11 -13.52
C PHE A 714 15.61 -0.09 -12.63
N VAL A 715 16.73 -0.79 -12.73
CA VAL A 715 17.08 -1.90 -11.85
C VAL A 715 17.90 -1.40 -10.65
N GLY A 716 18.87 -0.53 -10.90
CA GLY A 716 19.63 0.20 -9.88
C GLY A 716 19.01 1.56 -9.53
N ARG A 717 19.48 2.15 -8.43
CA ARG A 717 18.99 3.43 -7.92
C ARG A 717 20.16 4.28 -7.39
N PRO A 718 20.39 5.51 -7.89
CA PRO A 718 21.53 6.30 -7.44
C PRO A 718 21.33 6.74 -5.98
N LEU A 719 22.34 6.49 -5.15
CA LEU A 719 22.22 6.61 -3.70
C LEU A 719 22.00 8.06 -3.24
N ASP A 720 22.79 8.98 -3.80
CA ASP A 720 22.81 10.39 -3.40
C ASP A 720 21.78 11.24 -4.17
N THR A 721 21.36 12.35 -3.56
CA THR A 721 20.56 13.40 -4.20
C THR A 721 21.38 14.15 -5.25
N SER A 722 20.71 14.72 -6.26
CA SER A 722 21.35 15.54 -7.31
C SER A 722 20.57 16.82 -7.60
N TRP A 723 21.27 17.84 -8.08
CA TRP A 723 20.79 19.23 -8.18
C TRP A 723 21.18 19.88 -9.51
N ASP A 724 20.54 21.00 -9.81
CA ASP A 724 21.05 21.97 -10.78
C ASP A 724 21.91 23.03 -10.06
N GLN A 725 23.24 22.94 -10.26
CA GLN A 725 24.21 23.84 -9.60
C GLN A 725 24.30 25.22 -10.27
N ASP A 726 23.76 25.40 -11.48
CA ASP A 726 23.89 26.64 -12.25
C ASP A 726 22.80 27.69 -11.89
N LEU A 727 21.81 27.32 -11.07
CA LEU A 727 20.67 28.17 -10.67
C LEU A 727 20.95 29.12 -9.48
N GLY A 728 22.19 29.24 -9.02
CA GLY A 728 22.65 30.33 -8.15
C GLY A 728 22.79 29.99 -6.66
N TYR A 729 22.57 30.96 -5.78
CA TYR A 729 22.90 30.84 -4.34
C TYR A 729 22.10 29.73 -3.63
N PHE A 730 20.84 29.54 -4.03
CA PHE A 730 19.90 28.54 -3.50
C PHE A 730 19.84 27.27 -4.38
N TRP A 731 20.96 26.88 -5.01
CA TRP A 731 21.06 25.68 -5.85
C TRP A 731 20.61 24.39 -5.14
N PHE A 732 20.76 24.30 -3.81
CA PHE A 732 20.34 23.13 -3.04
C PHE A 732 18.80 22.99 -2.94
N ASP A 733 18.05 24.08 -3.12
CA ASP A 733 16.58 24.06 -3.24
C ASP A 733 16.14 23.63 -4.66
N GLN A 734 17.06 23.56 -5.63
CA GLN A 734 16.80 23.14 -7.00
C GLN A 734 17.15 21.65 -7.19
N VAL A 735 16.44 20.80 -6.43
CA VAL A 735 16.62 19.35 -6.46
C VAL A 735 16.19 18.80 -7.82
N LYS A 736 17.13 18.18 -8.54
CA LYS A 736 16.91 17.54 -9.84
C LYS A 736 16.34 16.12 -9.67
N ARG A 737 16.90 15.36 -8.72
CA ARG A 737 16.45 14.00 -8.36
C ARG A 737 16.82 13.71 -6.90
N ALA A 738 15.88 13.17 -6.13
CA ALA A 738 16.10 12.69 -4.77
C ALA A 738 16.96 11.41 -4.73
N GLY A 739 17.83 11.31 -3.73
CA GLY A 739 18.68 10.15 -3.48
C GLY A 739 17.90 8.95 -2.96
N TYR A 740 18.33 7.75 -3.35
CA TYR A 740 17.75 6.49 -2.87
C TYR A 740 18.16 6.13 -1.44
N PHE A 741 19.05 6.91 -0.82
CA PHE A 741 19.36 6.84 0.60
C PHE A 741 18.09 6.85 1.48
N PHE A 742 17.10 7.70 1.15
CA PHE A 742 15.86 7.81 1.93
C PHE A 742 15.03 6.52 1.87
N ASP A 743 14.91 5.91 0.68
CA ASP A 743 14.21 4.64 0.48
C ASP A 743 14.85 3.52 1.31
N LYS A 744 16.19 3.39 1.26
CA LYS A 744 16.91 2.37 2.04
C LYS A 744 16.74 2.56 3.55
N VAL A 745 16.84 3.79 4.05
CA VAL A 745 16.62 4.09 5.47
C VAL A 745 15.17 3.82 5.88
N ALA A 746 14.19 4.21 5.05
CA ALA A 746 12.77 3.94 5.32
C ALA A 746 12.46 2.44 5.31
N ALA A 747 13.07 1.65 4.42
CA ALA A 747 12.90 0.20 4.37
C ALA A 747 13.48 -0.48 5.62
N ILE A 748 14.68 -0.09 6.07
CA ILE A 748 15.25 -0.54 7.35
C ILE A 748 14.30 -0.22 8.50
N GLN A 749 13.76 1.00 8.55
CA GLN A 749 12.78 1.40 9.57
C GLN A 749 11.54 0.51 9.55
N MET A 750 10.90 0.30 8.40
CA MET A 750 9.67 -0.50 8.33
C MET A 750 9.89 -1.98 8.72
N LEU A 751 11.08 -2.54 8.44
CA LEU A 751 11.42 -3.91 8.82
C LEU A 751 11.54 -4.09 10.34
N VAL A 752 12.11 -3.11 11.06
CA VAL A 752 12.46 -3.25 12.49
C VAL A 752 11.56 -2.49 13.46
N ASP A 753 10.84 -1.45 13.02
CA ASP A 753 9.95 -0.64 13.88
C ASP A 753 8.72 -1.46 14.35
N PRO A 754 8.52 -1.62 15.66
CA PRO A 754 7.45 -2.42 16.23
C PRO A 754 6.16 -1.62 16.49
N ARG A 755 6.12 -0.30 16.25
CA ARG A 755 4.95 0.54 16.53
C ARG A 755 3.74 0.09 15.72
N THR A 756 2.67 -0.31 16.40
CA THR A 756 1.40 -0.70 15.77
C THR A 756 0.34 0.40 15.93
N ASN A 757 -0.67 0.38 15.06
CA ASN A 757 -1.86 1.21 15.20
C ASN A 757 -3.13 0.44 14.77
N PHE A 758 -3.70 -0.35 15.69
CA PHE A 758 -4.91 -1.16 15.45
C PHE A 758 -6.21 -0.40 15.80
N LEU A 759 -6.34 0.85 15.33
CA LEU A 759 -7.50 1.69 15.60
C LEU A 759 -8.79 1.00 15.09
N GLY A 760 -9.84 1.01 15.92
CA GLY A 760 -11.11 0.30 15.65
C GLY A 760 -11.09 -1.21 15.94
N ARG A 761 -9.91 -1.84 16.05
CA ARG A 761 -9.75 -3.27 16.42
C ARG A 761 -9.23 -3.49 17.85
N ASP A 762 -8.70 -2.47 18.53
CA ASP A 762 -8.53 -2.42 19.99
C ASP A 762 -9.31 -1.24 20.59
N THR A 763 -9.98 -1.48 21.73
CA THR A 763 -10.75 -0.47 22.46
C THR A 763 -9.90 0.39 23.38
N SER A 764 -8.64 0.00 23.62
CA SER A 764 -7.62 0.85 24.25
C SER A 764 -6.64 1.38 23.20
N ALA A 765 -6.64 2.69 22.97
CA ALA A 765 -5.72 3.36 22.04
C ALA A 765 -4.27 3.51 22.59
N ASP A 766 -3.73 2.46 23.21
CA ASP A 766 -2.33 2.42 23.64
C ASP A 766 -1.46 1.74 22.57
N VAL A 767 -0.83 2.55 21.73
CA VAL A 767 0.09 2.12 20.65
C VAL A 767 1.30 1.33 21.14
N ARG A 768 1.56 1.28 22.46
CA ARG A 768 2.63 0.45 23.06
C ARG A 768 2.16 -0.97 23.37
N ARG A 769 0.84 -1.23 23.34
CA ARG A 769 0.26 -2.53 23.75
C ARG A 769 0.67 -3.68 22.82
N TYR A 770 0.94 -3.38 21.55
CA TYR A 770 1.40 -4.38 20.60
C TYR A 770 2.69 -3.90 19.93
N ALA A 771 3.80 -4.56 20.24
CA ALA A 771 5.09 -4.37 19.59
C ALA A 771 5.31 -5.49 18.56
N ILE A 772 5.07 -5.19 17.28
CA ILE A 772 5.10 -6.14 16.16
C ILE A 772 5.81 -5.50 14.96
N SER A 773 6.81 -6.17 14.40
CA SER A 773 7.54 -5.75 13.19
C SER A 773 7.74 -6.93 12.23
N PHE A 774 8.43 -6.76 11.10
CA PHE A 774 8.79 -7.90 10.25
C PHE A 774 9.72 -8.88 10.97
N TYR A 775 10.50 -8.44 11.97
CA TYR A 775 11.28 -9.36 12.83
C TYR A 775 10.39 -10.35 13.60
N SER A 776 9.16 -9.95 13.95
CA SER A 776 8.19 -10.83 14.63
C SER A 776 7.67 -11.96 13.75
N SER A 777 7.78 -11.82 12.42
CA SER A 777 7.42 -12.84 11.42
C SER A 777 8.65 -13.60 10.91
N PHE A 778 9.72 -12.88 10.52
CA PHE A 778 10.93 -13.39 9.85
C PHE A 778 12.22 -13.12 10.67
N PRO A 779 12.34 -13.62 11.92
CA PRO A 779 13.46 -13.25 12.81
C PRO A 779 14.82 -13.71 12.26
N ASP A 780 14.91 -14.94 11.74
CA ASP A 780 16.17 -15.52 11.27
C ASP A 780 16.61 -14.88 9.95
N SER A 781 15.68 -14.71 9.01
CA SER A 781 15.92 -14.06 7.71
C SER A 781 16.39 -12.61 7.90
N LEU A 782 15.71 -11.84 8.76
CA LEU A 782 16.07 -10.44 9.02
C LEU A 782 17.37 -10.32 9.82
N THR A 783 17.67 -11.26 10.72
CA THR A 783 18.99 -11.37 11.35
C THR A 783 20.08 -11.63 10.31
N GLY A 784 19.84 -12.51 9.34
CA GLY A 784 20.77 -12.79 8.23
C GLY A 784 21.06 -11.56 7.37
N LEU A 785 20.02 -10.77 7.03
CA LEU A 785 20.17 -9.51 6.30
C LEU A 785 21.00 -8.50 7.10
N LEU A 786 20.63 -8.24 8.36
CA LEU A 786 21.30 -7.24 9.20
C LEU A 786 22.74 -7.62 9.50
N ARG A 787 23.02 -8.92 9.75
CA ARG A 787 24.38 -9.50 9.80
C ARG A 787 25.17 -9.12 8.56
N GLY A 788 24.60 -9.37 7.36
CA GLY A 788 25.30 -9.15 6.10
C GLY A 788 25.54 -7.68 5.77
N VAL A 789 24.59 -6.80 6.13
CA VAL A 789 24.75 -5.34 5.97
C VAL A 789 25.84 -4.81 6.91
N GLN A 790 25.80 -5.17 8.20
CA GLN A 790 26.70 -4.64 9.23
C GLN A 790 28.14 -5.18 9.12
N ALA A 791 28.33 -6.41 8.63
CA ALA A 791 29.63 -7.04 8.45
C ALA A 791 30.16 -6.98 7.00
N GLU A 792 29.51 -6.20 6.13
CA GLU A 792 29.80 -6.12 4.68
C GLU A 792 29.93 -7.48 3.96
N ASP A 793 29.11 -8.45 4.33
CA ASP A 793 29.10 -9.79 3.72
C ASP A 793 28.31 -9.80 2.41
N TRP A 794 28.88 -9.14 1.39
CA TRP A 794 28.29 -9.06 0.05
C TRP A 794 28.18 -10.43 -0.63
N LYS A 795 28.86 -11.47 -0.13
CA LYS A 795 28.69 -12.83 -0.64
C LYS A 795 27.29 -13.36 -0.30
N THR A 796 26.82 -13.07 0.90
CA THR A 796 25.46 -13.35 1.39
C THR A 796 24.42 -12.38 0.83
N ILE A 797 24.67 -11.07 0.83
CA ILE A 797 23.63 -10.05 0.53
C ILE A 797 23.71 -9.38 -0.85
N GLY A 798 24.81 -9.51 -1.58
CA GLY A 798 25.01 -8.81 -2.85
C GLY A 798 24.21 -9.43 -4.00
N PRO A 799 23.45 -8.64 -4.79
CA PRO A 799 22.82 -9.13 -6.02
C PRO A 799 23.87 -9.56 -7.05
N ARG A 800 23.49 -10.36 -8.04
CA ARG A 800 24.38 -10.90 -9.08
C ARG A 800 23.74 -10.71 -10.45
N THR A 801 24.53 -10.62 -11.52
CA THR A 801 23.98 -10.65 -12.90
C THR A 801 23.52 -12.05 -13.27
N LYS A 802 22.37 -12.15 -13.95
CA LYS A 802 21.94 -13.38 -14.63
C LYS A 802 22.97 -13.81 -15.68
N ALA A 803 23.17 -15.12 -15.86
CA ALA A 803 24.16 -15.62 -16.80
C ALA A 803 23.83 -15.20 -18.25
N ASN A 804 24.77 -14.50 -18.88
CA ASN A 804 24.75 -13.97 -20.26
C ASN A 804 23.98 -12.65 -20.49
N THR A 805 23.45 -11.96 -19.47
CA THR A 805 22.95 -10.57 -19.60
C THR A 805 23.67 -9.65 -18.62
N THR A 806 23.90 -8.39 -19.01
CA THR A 806 24.62 -7.42 -18.17
C THR A 806 23.72 -6.61 -17.24
N SER A 807 22.40 -6.57 -17.53
CA SER A 807 21.37 -5.72 -16.90
C SER A 807 20.52 -6.40 -15.83
N ASP A 808 20.33 -7.72 -15.92
CA ASP A 808 19.32 -8.41 -15.11
C ASP A 808 19.92 -8.83 -13.76
N LEU A 809 19.45 -8.22 -12.68
CA LEU A 809 19.85 -8.58 -11.32
C LEU A 809 19.05 -9.76 -10.76
N VAL A 810 19.77 -10.68 -10.14
CA VAL A 810 19.25 -11.75 -9.29
C VAL A 810 19.67 -11.42 -7.86
N TYR A 811 18.69 -11.13 -7.01
CA TYR A 811 18.91 -10.90 -5.57
C TYR A 811 19.02 -12.23 -4.83
N PRO A 812 19.75 -12.30 -3.69
CA PRO A 812 19.76 -13.49 -2.84
C PRO A 812 18.36 -13.82 -2.30
N ASP A 813 18.06 -15.10 -2.03
CA ASP A 813 16.75 -15.49 -1.48
C ASP A 813 16.55 -14.80 -0.11
N PRO A 814 15.57 -13.86 0.00
CA PRO A 814 15.43 -13.02 1.18
C PRO A 814 14.97 -13.81 2.39
N LEU A 815 14.37 -14.99 2.19
CA LEU A 815 13.82 -15.83 3.24
C LEU A 815 14.91 -16.55 4.04
N SER A 816 16.17 -16.54 3.59
CA SER A 816 17.27 -17.25 4.25
C SER A 816 18.49 -16.38 4.59
N PHE A 817 18.93 -15.48 3.70
CA PHE A 817 20.15 -14.66 3.86
C PHE A 817 21.36 -15.41 4.49
N ILE A 818 21.64 -16.58 3.93
CA ILE A 818 22.85 -17.40 4.14
C ILE A 818 23.77 -17.28 2.93
N GLU A 819 24.97 -17.87 3.00
CA GLU A 819 25.79 -18.04 1.82
C GLU A 819 25.09 -18.99 0.83
N GLN A 820 24.69 -18.47 -0.33
CA GLN A 820 24.00 -19.22 -1.37
C GLN A 820 24.94 -19.49 -2.56
N ASP A 821 24.86 -20.69 -3.14
CA ASP A 821 25.55 -21.06 -4.40
C ASP A 821 24.83 -20.43 -5.60
N MET A 822 24.87 -19.10 -5.66
CA MET A 822 24.32 -18.29 -6.74
C MET A 822 25.37 -18.07 -7.83
N VAL A 823 24.96 -18.32 -9.09
CA VAL A 823 25.80 -18.07 -10.26
C VAL A 823 26.10 -16.58 -10.41
N GLY A 824 27.38 -16.24 -10.61
CA GLY A 824 27.86 -14.88 -10.82
C GLY A 824 28.65 -14.32 -9.64
N THR A 825 29.26 -13.15 -9.86
CA THR A 825 30.02 -12.43 -8.82
C THR A 825 29.11 -11.40 -8.16
N PRO A 826 29.08 -11.31 -6.81
CA PRO A 826 28.26 -10.32 -6.11
C PRO A 826 28.59 -8.89 -6.54
N ILE A 827 27.56 -8.09 -6.76
CA ILE A 827 27.64 -6.65 -7.01
C ILE A 827 27.57 -5.93 -5.66
N ASP A 828 28.34 -4.85 -5.53
CA ASP A 828 28.24 -3.90 -4.41
C ASP A 828 26.79 -3.41 -4.25
N PRO A 829 26.09 -3.79 -3.15
CA PRO A 829 24.69 -3.46 -2.95
C PRO A 829 24.45 -2.00 -2.57
N GLY A 830 25.49 -1.14 -2.49
CA GLY A 830 25.36 0.25 -2.09
C GLY A 830 24.94 0.41 -0.62
N THR A 831 25.51 -0.41 0.27
CA THR A 831 25.29 -0.36 1.73
C THR A 831 26.44 0.40 2.39
N SER A 832 26.48 1.72 2.17
CA SER A 832 27.51 2.61 2.72
C SER A 832 27.51 2.64 4.26
N PHE A 833 28.57 3.18 4.87
CA PHE A 833 28.68 3.37 6.33
C PHE A 833 27.40 3.96 6.95
N SER A 834 26.76 4.95 6.30
CA SER A 834 25.49 5.50 6.79
C SER A 834 24.37 4.45 6.81
N ILE A 835 24.22 3.63 5.76
CA ILE A 835 23.23 2.54 5.76
C ILE A 835 23.55 1.50 6.85
N GLN A 836 24.82 1.18 7.08
CA GLN A 836 25.28 0.29 8.15
C GLN A 836 24.90 0.86 9.54
N LEU A 837 25.27 2.12 9.80
CA LEU A 837 24.95 2.87 11.02
C LEU A 837 23.44 2.92 11.29
N TYR A 838 22.63 3.29 10.29
CA TYR A 838 21.17 3.34 10.42
C TYR A 838 20.57 1.95 10.70
N SER A 839 21.11 0.89 10.09
CA SER A 839 20.71 -0.49 10.39
C SER A 839 21.02 -0.88 11.84
N ALA A 840 22.21 -0.53 12.34
CA ALA A 840 22.65 -0.82 13.70
C ALA A 840 21.80 -0.08 14.74
N VAL A 841 21.68 1.24 14.57
CA VAL A 841 20.97 2.15 15.48
C VAL A 841 19.51 1.73 15.67
N TYR A 842 18.78 1.47 14.58
CA TYR A 842 17.38 1.06 14.67
C TYR A 842 17.20 -0.38 15.10
N ALA A 843 17.94 -1.34 14.53
CA ALA A 843 17.76 -2.75 14.86
C ALA A 843 18.07 -3.05 16.34
N MET A 844 19.16 -2.48 16.89
CA MET A 844 19.52 -2.67 18.30
C MET A 844 18.58 -1.96 19.28
N ALA A 845 17.85 -0.93 18.85
CA ALA A 845 16.87 -0.21 19.69
C ALA A 845 15.45 -0.80 19.62
N TRP A 846 15.01 -1.20 18.43
CA TRP A 846 13.58 -1.44 18.15
C TRP A 846 13.20 -2.92 18.11
N ILE A 847 14.08 -3.83 17.67
CA ILE A 847 13.81 -5.28 17.75
C ILE A 847 13.59 -5.73 19.20
N PRO A 848 14.38 -5.30 20.21
CA PRO A 848 14.25 -5.75 21.60
C PRO A 848 12.95 -5.32 22.32
N GLU A 849 12.13 -4.46 21.71
CA GLU A 849 10.80 -4.10 22.20
C GLU A 849 9.74 -5.16 21.89
N THR A 850 10.00 -6.03 20.92
CA THR A 850 9.16 -7.20 20.62
C THR A 850 9.30 -8.26 21.73
N PHE A 851 8.81 -9.48 21.50
CA PHE A 851 9.01 -10.58 22.45
C PHE A 851 10.47 -11.09 22.54
N ASP A 852 11.34 -10.70 21.59
CA ASP A 852 12.70 -11.25 21.46
C ASP A 852 13.81 -10.22 21.68
N ARG A 853 14.73 -10.52 22.62
CA ARG A 853 15.98 -9.77 22.84
C ARG A 853 17.20 -10.46 22.24
N SER A 854 17.06 -11.61 21.57
CA SER A 854 18.18 -12.42 21.08
C SER A 854 19.02 -11.67 20.05
N PHE A 855 18.40 -10.91 19.13
CA PHE A 855 19.11 -10.06 18.17
C PHE A 855 20.10 -9.11 18.86
N PHE A 856 19.69 -8.45 19.94
CA PHE A 856 20.57 -7.53 20.67
C PHE A 856 21.76 -8.25 21.31
N GLN A 857 21.54 -9.43 21.90
CA GLN A 857 22.63 -10.23 22.48
C GLN A 857 23.59 -10.75 21.40
N ARG A 858 23.07 -11.19 20.25
CA ARG A 858 23.83 -11.59 19.05
C ARG A 858 24.60 -10.44 18.39
N SER A 859 24.16 -9.20 18.61
CA SER A 859 24.75 -7.97 18.05
C SER A 859 25.68 -7.23 19.03
N ARG A 860 25.97 -7.80 20.19
CA ARG A 860 26.78 -7.15 21.22
C ARG A 860 28.28 -7.37 21.00
N ILE A 861 29.01 -6.27 20.88
CA ILE A 861 30.49 -6.21 20.94
C ILE A 861 30.89 -5.57 22.27
N TRP A 862 31.96 -6.05 22.89
CA TRP A 862 32.60 -5.41 24.04
C TRP A 862 34.14 -5.45 23.94
N VAL A 863 34.84 -4.66 24.75
CA VAL A 863 36.31 -4.72 24.88
C VAL A 863 36.72 -5.57 26.08
N ARG A 864 37.69 -6.45 25.90
CA ARG A 864 38.28 -7.27 26.98
C ARG A 864 38.98 -6.39 28.03
N GLY A 865 38.65 -6.58 29.30
CA GLY A 865 39.09 -5.72 30.39
C GLY A 865 38.48 -4.31 30.38
N GLY A 866 37.52 -4.05 29.49
CA GLY A 866 36.77 -2.80 29.40
C GLY A 866 35.70 -2.67 30.48
N ALA A 867 35.14 -1.46 30.64
CA ALA A 867 34.02 -1.23 31.56
C ALA A 867 32.71 -1.89 31.07
N ASP A 868 32.65 -2.15 29.76
CA ASP A 868 31.60 -2.79 28.98
C ASP A 868 31.72 -4.32 28.90
N GLU A 869 32.76 -4.91 29.51
CA GLU A 869 33.03 -6.35 29.43
C GLU A 869 31.89 -7.21 29.99
N VAL A 870 31.46 -8.19 29.19
CA VAL A 870 30.45 -9.17 29.57
C VAL A 870 31.11 -10.50 29.87
N THR A 871 30.65 -11.17 30.92
CA THR A 871 30.96 -12.59 31.18
C THR A 871 29.88 -13.45 30.50
N PRO A 872 30.15 -14.08 29.33
CA PRO A 872 29.21 -15.02 28.71
C PRO A 872 29.05 -16.28 29.57
N ASP A 873 27.97 -17.04 29.32
CA ASP A 873 27.86 -18.41 29.84
C ASP A 873 29.02 -19.26 29.31
N GLY A 874 29.63 -20.08 30.16
CA GLY A 874 30.76 -20.94 29.78
C GLY A 874 30.42 -22.03 28.76
N ALA A 875 29.15 -22.21 28.42
CA ALA A 875 28.71 -23.03 27.28
C ALA A 875 28.82 -22.31 25.92
N LEU A 876 28.94 -20.98 25.90
CA LEU A 876 29.02 -20.18 24.68
C LEU A 876 30.48 -19.91 24.30
N THR A 877 30.75 -19.86 23.00
CA THR A 877 32.09 -19.54 22.46
C THR A 877 32.16 -18.07 22.02
N THR A 878 33.36 -17.53 21.84
CA THR A 878 33.57 -16.11 21.49
C THR A 878 34.50 -15.96 20.29
N VAL A 879 34.25 -14.92 19.49
CA VAL A 879 35.18 -14.42 18.47
C VAL A 879 35.90 -13.21 19.08
N GLU A 880 37.19 -13.06 18.77
CA GLU A 880 38.05 -12.00 19.29
C GLU A 880 38.85 -11.35 18.15
N PHE A 881 38.88 -10.02 18.11
CA PHE A 881 39.74 -9.26 17.20
C PHE A 881 40.57 -8.26 18.01
N THR A 882 41.88 -8.22 17.81
CA THR A 882 42.77 -7.25 18.48
C THR A 882 43.27 -6.24 17.47
N ASP A 883 42.92 -4.97 17.65
CA ASP A 883 43.51 -3.87 16.89
C ASP A 883 44.94 -3.62 17.37
N GLU A 884 45.93 -3.85 16.51
CA GLU A 884 47.35 -3.63 16.80
C GLU A 884 47.69 -2.15 17.06
N ARG A 885 46.89 -1.19 16.55
CA ARG A 885 47.12 0.25 16.71
C ARG A 885 46.74 0.75 18.09
N THR A 886 45.59 0.35 18.62
CA THR A 886 45.11 0.75 19.95
C THR A 886 45.45 -0.25 21.06
N GLY A 887 45.71 -1.51 20.71
CA GLY A 887 45.88 -2.62 21.65
C GLY A 887 44.57 -3.11 22.28
N LEU A 888 43.41 -2.68 21.76
CA LEU A 888 42.10 -3.11 22.24
C LEU A 888 41.71 -4.46 21.61
N THR A 889 41.29 -5.42 22.46
CA THR A 889 40.69 -6.67 22.00
C THR A 889 39.17 -6.56 22.08
N TYR A 890 38.52 -6.48 20.93
CA TYR A 890 37.07 -6.58 20.75
C TYR A 890 36.65 -8.05 20.84
N VAL A 891 35.50 -8.29 21.47
CA VAL A 891 34.96 -9.64 21.74
C VAL A 891 33.47 -9.65 21.44
N ALA A 892 32.99 -10.76 20.87
CA ALA A 892 31.58 -11.04 20.62
C ALA A 892 31.27 -12.52 20.89
N ILE A 893 30.01 -12.85 21.19
CA ILE A 893 29.55 -14.25 21.31
C ILE A 893 29.36 -14.84 19.91
N SER A 894 29.91 -16.04 19.69
CA SER A 894 29.77 -16.82 18.46
C SER A 894 28.51 -17.69 18.50
N TYR A 895 27.75 -17.70 17.39
CA TYR A 895 26.53 -18.47 17.19
C TYR A 895 26.65 -19.31 15.90
N PRO A 896 27.51 -20.35 15.89
CA PRO A 896 27.75 -21.15 14.69
C PRO A 896 26.59 -22.10 14.39
N GLU A 897 26.04 -22.02 13.18
CA GLU A 897 24.93 -22.87 12.72
C GLU A 897 25.10 -23.24 11.24
N GLY A 898 25.04 -24.55 10.94
CA GLY A 898 25.27 -25.07 9.58
C GLY A 898 26.72 -24.92 9.06
N GLY A 899 27.63 -24.38 9.89
CA GLY A 899 29.00 -24.02 9.48
C GLY A 899 29.20 -22.51 9.24
N GLU A 900 28.14 -21.70 9.33
CA GLU A 900 28.20 -20.24 9.27
C GLU A 900 28.05 -19.61 10.66
N GLU A 901 28.62 -18.41 10.83
CA GLU A 901 28.39 -17.56 12.02
C GLU A 901 27.07 -16.78 11.87
N ARG A 902 26.14 -16.94 12.82
CA ARG A 902 24.81 -16.28 12.79
C ARG A 902 24.70 -15.04 13.67
N GLY A 903 25.71 -14.72 14.48
CA GLY A 903 25.75 -13.50 15.28
C GLY A 903 26.26 -12.30 14.47
N PRO A 904 25.50 -11.20 14.30
CA PRO A 904 25.98 -10.00 13.62
C PRO A 904 27.32 -9.50 14.16
N ALA A 905 27.47 -9.43 15.50
CA ALA A 905 28.71 -8.96 16.12
C ALA A 905 29.91 -9.89 15.85
N ALA A 906 29.70 -11.20 15.91
CA ALA A 906 30.76 -12.17 15.62
C ALA A 906 31.19 -12.11 14.14
N GLN A 907 30.24 -11.99 13.20
CA GLN A 907 30.55 -11.83 11.78
C GLN A 907 31.33 -10.53 11.51
N MET A 908 31.01 -9.43 12.20
CA MET A 908 31.82 -8.19 12.10
C MET A 908 33.26 -8.39 12.59
N LEU A 909 33.47 -9.12 13.69
CA LEU A 909 34.85 -9.41 14.15
C LEU A 909 35.59 -10.35 13.20
N LEU A 910 34.92 -11.31 12.56
CA LEU A 910 35.50 -12.15 11.50
C LEU A 910 35.88 -11.32 10.26
N HIS A 911 35.08 -10.32 9.89
CA HIS A 911 35.43 -9.39 8.81
C HIS A 911 36.66 -8.55 9.16
N ALA A 912 36.75 -8.01 10.38
CA ALA A 912 37.92 -7.27 10.85
C ALA A 912 39.21 -8.13 10.87
N GLN A 913 39.11 -9.40 11.29
CA GLN A 913 40.20 -10.37 11.15
C GLN A 913 40.62 -10.54 9.68
N ALA A 914 39.66 -10.73 8.76
CA ALA A 914 39.96 -10.90 7.34
C ALA A 914 40.66 -9.67 6.72
N LEU A 915 40.24 -8.44 7.06
CA LEU A 915 40.91 -7.22 6.64
C LEU A 915 42.36 -7.15 7.16
N SER A 916 42.55 -7.52 8.44
CA SER A 916 43.88 -7.56 9.09
C SER A 916 44.80 -8.60 8.45
N ASP A 917 44.32 -9.83 8.24
CA ASP A 917 45.09 -10.94 7.66
C ASP A 917 45.50 -10.68 6.20
N ASN A 918 44.68 -9.95 5.44
CA ASN A 918 45.01 -9.50 4.09
C ASN A 918 45.88 -8.22 4.07
N GLY A 919 46.16 -7.60 5.22
CA GLY A 919 46.97 -6.38 5.34
C GLY A 919 46.27 -5.10 4.86
N ALA A 920 44.94 -5.09 4.79
CA ALA A 920 44.13 -3.97 4.31
C ALA A 920 43.89 -2.93 5.43
N LEU A 921 44.98 -2.32 5.91
CA LEU A 921 44.96 -1.47 7.10
C LEU A 921 44.08 -0.22 6.98
N GLY A 922 43.91 0.36 5.79
CA GLY A 922 43.11 1.57 5.59
C GLY A 922 41.62 1.32 5.71
N GLU A 923 41.15 0.22 5.12
CA GLU A 923 39.77 -0.24 5.22
C GLU A 923 39.46 -0.84 6.60
N LEU A 924 40.45 -1.49 7.24
CA LEU A 924 40.36 -1.89 8.64
C LEU A 924 40.22 -0.68 9.59
N ASP A 925 41.01 0.38 9.40
CA ASP A 925 40.89 1.61 10.21
C ASP A 925 39.48 2.23 10.09
N ALA A 926 38.88 2.24 8.89
CA ALA A 926 37.51 2.69 8.68
C ALA A 926 36.46 1.73 9.29
N PHE A 927 36.69 0.42 9.20
CA PHE A 927 35.76 -0.58 9.74
C PHE A 927 35.81 -0.67 11.28
N ILE A 928 36.91 -0.27 11.92
CA ILE A 928 36.98 -0.15 13.39
C ILE A 928 35.92 0.84 13.91
N ASP A 929 35.58 1.91 13.18
CA ASP A 929 34.51 2.83 13.59
C ASP A 929 33.14 2.12 13.66
N ASN A 930 32.85 1.17 12.76
CA ASN A 930 31.63 0.33 12.86
C ASN A 930 31.64 -0.55 14.13
N LEU A 931 32.78 -1.18 14.46
CA LEU A 931 32.91 -1.97 15.69
C LEU A 931 32.69 -1.09 16.94
N ASP A 932 33.23 0.12 16.92
CA ASP A 932 33.15 1.10 18.00
C ASP A 932 31.72 1.62 18.18
N VAL A 933 31.00 1.89 17.08
CA VAL A 933 29.55 2.22 17.08
C VAL A 933 28.75 1.09 17.71
N MET A 934 28.89 -0.16 17.23
CA MET A 934 28.15 -1.30 17.76
C MET A 934 28.40 -1.55 19.25
N ARG A 935 29.65 -1.41 19.71
CA ARG A 935 30.01 -1.46 21.14
C ARG A 935 29.28 -0.37 21.93
N ARG A 936 29.30 0.87 21.45
CA ARG A 936 28.67 2.03 22.10
C ARG A 936 27.15 1.92 22.13
N LEU A 937 26.51 1.41 21.09
CA LEU A 937 25.07 1.10 21.07
C LEU A 937 24.72 0.03 22.12
N GLY A 938 25.50 -1.05 22.18
CA GLY A 938 25.37 -2.08 23.21
C GLY A 938 25.42 -1.53 24.63
N TRP A 939 26.36 -0.60 24.89
CA TRP A 939 26.46 0.11 26.17
C TRP A 939 25.27 1.05 26.43
N SER A 940 24.96 1.94 25.49
CA SER A 940 23.94 3.00 25.63
C SER A 940 22.51 2.47 25.78
N TYR A 941 22.22 1.28 25.26
CA TYR A 941 20.89 0.68 25.29
C TYR A 941 20.69 -0.29 26.47
N ASP A 942 21.73 -1.01 26.94
CA ASP A 942 21.60 -2.03 28.01
C ASP A 942 22.17 -1.58 29.36
N LEU A 943 23.21 -0.72 29.39
CA LEU A 943 24.01 -0.40 30.58
C LEU A 943 24.14 1.10 30.92
N GLY A 944 23.43 1.99 30.23
CA GLY A 944 23.37 3.43 30.55
C GLY A 944 22.61 3.79 31.85
N ARG A 945 22.70 2.97 32.91
CA ARG A 945 22.04 3.15 34.22
C ARG A 945 22.96 2.87 35.40
#